data_AF-A0A498LZ30-F1
#
_entry.id   AF-A0A498LZ30-F1
#
_cell.length_a   1.000
_cell.length_b   1.000
_cell.length_c   1.000
_cell.angle_alpha   90.00
_cell.angle_beta   90.00
_cell.angle_gamma   90.00
#
_symmetry.space_group_name_H-M   'P 1'
#
loop_
_entity.id
_entity.type
_entity.pdbx_description
1 polymer ?
#
loop_
_entity_poly.entity_id
_entity_poly.type
_entity_poly.pdbx_seq_one_letter_code
_entity_poly.pdbx_strand_id
1 'polypeptide(L)'
;MGKQQQCQIITATAALFLAVIGILLLVVPTEDVKEPPEFMYGIVLDAGSSHTAMFIYKWPADKQNGTGIVSQHSECEAEGGGISSYAGNTGGAARSLEKCMDKAMQEIPKSRHKLTPLYLGATAGMRLLNISKPEESDEVLKEVADKLKTYPFSFKGATILSGQEEGAYGWVTVNYLLENYIKYGFVGQWLSPGRDTVGALDFGGASTQITFETKQTVENKDNLMKLRLYGRDYKIYTQSFLCYGRDQTQGSDHSIVHPCYPAGYSASIKLSSVFDTPCNKRQTPYKPDDDLQIKGTGNYDQCLGNVSRLFSFDSCSYSRCSFDGVFQPNVTGNFMAFSAFFYTHSFLQEATGIRITSPEHLEDAARAVCNMSFQEISNKFQNQESRLKDYCAVSAFVKVLLVSGYGFDYFSFPHVFFQKKYGIVLDAGSSHTSMFIYKWPADKQNGTGIVSQHSECHVKGGGISSYAGNKGGAARSLEECMEKAIQEIPKSRHKLTPLYLGATGGMRLLNISKPKESDEVLKEVADKLKTYPFSFKGATILSGQEEGAYGWVTVNYLLEKFIKYSFVGQWLSPGKDTAGALDLGGASTQITFETAPTVGNKDSLMKLRLYGRDYQIYTQSFLCFGRQQVLLRLLALLMTTQGSDRSIVHPCYPADYSDSIKLSSVFDTPCNKRQTPYKPDDNLQIKGTGNYNQCLGNISRLFSFDNCSYSRCSFDGVFQPSVTGNFMAFSAFFYTHSFLQKAAGITITSPADLEDAVRVVCNMSFQEMQNKFPDEGDHLRDYCADSILLQVLLIKGYGFSDLSFPHISFQEKAEDNSVGWSLGYMLRLSNLLPAENVLVRKTLRPDAWRAAVFLFSGFLIVSVFFLLRNYQKNATKLCF
;
A
#
# COMPACT_ATOMS: atom_id res chain seq x y z
N MET A 1 -1.09 71.76 23.72
CA MET A 1 -2.20 70.78 23.64
C MET A 1 -1.96 69.60 22.67
N GLY A 2 -0.89 69.57 21.87
CA GLY A 2 -0.68 68.50 20.86
C GLY A 2 -0.21 67.13 21.38
N LYS A 3 0.46 67.04 22.54
CA LYS A 3 0.97 65.75 23.06
C LYS A 3 -0.07 64.90 23.79
N GLN A 4 -1.15 65.51 24.30
CA GLN A 4 -2.21 64.80 25.03
C GLN A 4 -3.20 64.12 24.08
N GLN A 5 -3.43 64.71 22.90
CA GLN A 5 -4.30 64.16 21.85
C GLN A 5 -3.68 62.95 21.16
N GLN A 6 -2.35 62.93 21.01
CA GLN A 6 -1.62 61.82 20.39
C GLN A 6 -1.54 60.58 21.30
N CYS A 7 -1.49 60.78 22.62
CA CYS A 7 -1.48 59.69 23.61
C CYS A 7 -2.88 59.03 23.78
N GLN A 8 -3.95 59.81 23.63
CA GLN A 8 -5.34 59.30 23.63
C GLN A 8 -5.67 58.48 22.38
N ILE A 9 -5.12 58.83 21.22
CA ILE A 9 -5.35 58.07 19.98
C ILE A 9 -4.63 56.71 20.05
N ILE A 10 -3.42 56.66 20.60
CA ILE A 10 -2.64 55.41 20.73
C ILE A 10 -3.27 54.46 21.77
N THR A 11 -3.79 55.00 22.88
CA THR A 11 -4.48 54.19 23.90
C THR A 11 -5.84 53.69 23.40
N ALA A 12 -6.60 54.51 22.65
CA ALA A 12 -7.84 54.09 22.03
C ALA A 12 -7.63 53.02 20.93
N THR A 13 -6.56 53.14 20.13
CA THR A 13 -6.24 52.12 19.12
C THR A 13 -5.72 50.83 19.75
N ALA A 14 -4.93 50.89 20.82
CA ALA A 14 -4.50 49.70 21.55
C ALA A 14 -5.66 48.98 22.26
N ALA A 15 -6.59 49.73 22.86
CA ALA A 15 -7.80 49.17 23.47
C ALA A 15 -8.74 48.55 22.43
N LEU A 16 -8.89 49.18 21.25
CA LEU A 16 -9.65 48.62 20.13
C LEU A 16 -8.99 47.33 19.61
N PHE A 17 -7.66 47.29 19.52
CA PHE A 17 -6.91 46.12 19.08
C PHE A 17 -7.02 44.96 20.08
N LEU A 18 -6.95 45.22 21.38
CA LEU A 18 -7.13 44.23 22.43
C LEU A 18 -8.59 43.75 22.53
N ALA A 19 -9.57 44.62 22.32
CA ALA A 19 -10.98 44.23 22.26
C ALA A 19 -11.27 43.34 21.04
N VAL A 20 -10.66 43.63 19.89
CA VAL A 20 -10.76 42.79 18.68
C VAL A 20 -10.08 41.44 18.90
N ILE A 21 -8.93 41.38 19.58
CA ILE A 21 -8.27 40.11 19.95
C ILE A 21 -9.13 39.32 20.95
N GLY A 22 -9.73 39.97 21.95
CA GLY A 22 -10.62 39.33 22.92
C GLY A 22 -11.90 38.77 22.28
N ILE A 23 -12.48 39.49 21.31
CA ILE A 23 -13.61 39.00 20.51
C ILE A 23 -13.17 37.84 19.61
N LEU A 24 -11.99 37.94 18.97
CA LEU A 24 -11.43 36.83 18.18
C LEU A 24 -11.23 35.58 19.02
N LEU A 25 -10.71 35.70 20.25
CA LEU A 25 -10.50 34.58 21.17
C LEU A 25 -11.81 33.95 21.69
N LEU A 26 -12.89 34.73 21.81
CA LEU A 26 -14.21 34.23 22.20
C LEU A 26 -14.99 33.57 21.04
N VAL A 27 -14.53 33.75 19.79
CA VAL A 27 -15.15 33.19 18.57
C VAL A 27 -14.36 31.96 18.06
N VAL A 28 -13.24 31.59 18.70
CA VAL A 28 -12.53 30.33 18.41
C VAL A 28 -13.30 29.15 19.05
N PRO A 29 -13.77 28.16 18.28
CA PRO A 29 -14.39 26.97 18.85
C PRO A 29 -13.35 26.11 19.57
N THR A 30 -13.65 25.67 20.78
CA THR A 30 -12.89 24.61 21.47
C THR A 30 -13.32 23.24 20.91
N GLU A 31 -12.36 22.39 20.54
CA GLU A 31 -12.63 21.00 20.16
C GLU A 31 -12.29 20.04 21.32
N ASP A 32 -13.20 19.12 21.60
CA ASP A 32 -12.98 18.00 22.51
C ASP A 32 -11.94 17.03 21.94
N VAL A 33 -10.90 16.72 22.71
CA VAL A 33 -9.91 15.69 22.35
C VAL A 33 -10.45 14.32 22.76
N LYS A 34 -10.81 13.49 21.76
CA LYS A 34 -11.28 12.12 21.97
C LYS A 34 -10.12 11.12 21.92
N GLU A 35 -10.13 10.14 22.82
CA GLU A 35 -9.24 8.98 22.76
C GLU A 35 -9.43 8.19 21.45
N PRO A 36 -8.37 7.53 20.92
CA PRO A 36 -8.46 6.78 19.67
C PRO A 36 -9.44 5.60 19.84
N PRO A 37 -10.44 5.46 18.96
CA PRO A 37 -11.44 4.41 19.08
C PRO A 37 -10.82 3.03 18.79
N GLU A 38 -11.25 2.02 19.53
CA GLU A 38 -10.87 0.63 19.27
C GLU A 38 -11.34 0.18 17.86
N PHE A 39 -10.67 -0.80 17.26
CA PHE A 39 -11.03 -1.29 15.92
C PHE A 39 -12.32 -2.13 15.91
N MET A 40 -13.18 -1.84 14.95
CA MET A 40 -14.31 -2.64 14.49
C MET A 40 -13.88 -3.47 13.28
N TYR A 41 -14.58 -4.58 13.06
CA TYR A 41 -14.31 -5.52 11.97
C TYR A 41 -15.58 -5.77 11.17
N GLY A 42 -15.44 -6.25 9.93
CA GLY A 42 -16.54 -6.73 9.10
C GLY A 42 -16.06 -7.86 8.19
N ILE A 43 -16.92 -8.85 7.97
CA ILE A 43 -16.63 -9.98 7.08
C ILE A 43 -17.59 -9.91 5.90
N VAL A 44 -17.04 -9.97 4.69
CA VAL A 44 -17.82 -10.03 3.44
C VAL A 44 -17.35 -11.24 2.66
N LEU A 45 -18.29 -12.12 2.30
CA LEU A 45 -18.06 -13.19 1.34
C LEU A 45 -18.62 -12.76 -0.02
N ASP A 46 -17.73 -12.61 -0.98
CA ASP A 46 -18.07 -12.39 -2.39
C ASP A 46 -18.20 -13.75 -3.07
N ALA A 47 -19.43 -14.18 -3.28
CA ALA A 47 -19.75 -15.40 -3.99
C ALA A 47 -19.85 -15.11 -5.51
N GLY A 48 -18.68 -15.03 -6.13
CA GLY A 48 -18.47 -14.94 -7.57
C GLY A 48 -19.04 -16.15 -8.33
N SER A 49 -19.24 -16.02 -9.64
CA SER A 49 -19.68 -17.14 -10.49
C SER A 49 -18.63 -18.26 -10.59
N SER A 50 -17.35 -17.89 -10.57
CA SER A 50 -16.24 -18.84 -10.79
C SER A 50 -15.56 -19.29 -9.50
N HIS A 51 -15.61 -18.48 -8.43
CA HIS A 51 -15.02 -18.77 -7.12
C HIS A 51 -15.74 -17.95 -6.03
N THR A 52 -15.52 -18.30 -4.77
CA THR A 52 -16.00 -17.52 -3.62
C THR A 52 -14.82 -17.05 -2.79
N ALA A 53 -14.77 -15.76 -2.43
CA ALA A 53 -13.70 -15.18 -1.61
C ALA A 53 -14.29 -14.52 -0.35
N MET A 54 -13.61 -14.68 0.79
CA MET A 54 -13.94 -14.01 2.05
C MET A 54 -12.92 -12.91 2.33
N PHE A 55 -13.41 -11.70 2.59
CA PHE A 55 -12.63 -10.54 3.00
C PHE A 55 -12.94 -10.19 4.44
N ILE A 56 -11.90 -9.97 5.25
CA ILE A 56 -12.02 -9.37 6.57
C ILE A 56 -11.54 -7.93 6.47
N TYR A 57 -12.39 -7.02 6.90
CA TYR A 57 -12.17 -5.60 6.94
C TYR A 57 -12.04 -5.11 8.38
N LYS A 58 -11.21 -4.09 8.63
CA LYS A 58 -11.09 -3.41 9.94
C LYS A 58 -11.20 -1.89 9.76
N TRP A 59 -11.78 -1.20 10.73
CA TRP A 59 -11.83 0.26 10.78
C TRP A 59 -11.86 0.73 12.24
N PRO A 60 -11.32 1.90 12.59
CA PRO A 60 -11.51 2.43 13.93
C PRO A 60 -13.02 2.70 14.16
N ALA A 61 -13.54 2.55 15.39
CA ALA A 61 -14.99 2.57 15.62
C ALA A 61 -15.71 3.90 15.26
N ASP A 62 -14.97 4.97 14.95
CA ASP A 62 -15.51 6.20 14.42
C ASP A 62 -15.94 6.08 12.95
N LYS A 63 -16.79 7.02 12.53
CA LYS A 63 -17.26 7.13 11.15
C LYS A 63 -17.10 8.56 10.68
N GLN A 64 -16.71 8.72 9.43
CA GLN A 64 -16.54 10.01 8.78
C GLN A 64 -17.79 10.32 7.97
N ASN A 65 -18.57 11.30 8.45
CA ASN A 65 -19.86 11.67 7.87
C ASN A 65 -20.81 10.47 7.64
N GLY A 66 -20.82 9.52 8.57
CA GLY A 66 -21.67 8.32 8.53
C GLY A 66 -21.09 7.13 7.78
N THR A 67 -19.91 7.24 7.17
CA THR A 67 -19.20 6.16 6.45
C THR A 67 -17.90 5.81 7.16
N GLY A 68 -17.61 4.51 7.37
CA GLY A 68 -16.39 4.07 8.02
C GLY A 68 -15.17 4.14 7.11
N ILE A 69 -13.98 4.31 7.68
CA ILE A 69 -12.71 4.26 6.94
C ILE A 69 -12.13 2.86 7.08
N VAL A 70 -12.29 2.07 6.02
CA VAL A 70 -12.08 0.64 6.07
C VAL A 70 -10.73 0.25 5.45
N SER A 71 -9.95 -0.57 6.13
CA SER A 71 -8.80 -1.27 5.53
C SER A 71 -9.06 -2.77 5.46
N GLN A 72 -8.54 -3.42 4.41
CA GLN A 72 -8.57 -4.87 4.30
C GLN A 72 -7.58 -5.45 5.32
N HIS A 73 -8.09 -6.22 6.27
CA HIS A 73 -7.29 -6.91 7.27
C HIS A 73 -6.69 -8.20 6.70
N SER A 74 -7.51 -9.00 6.02
CA SER A 74 -7.10 -10.29 5.44
C SER A 74 -8.10 -10.78 4.38
N GLU A 75 -7.71 -11.84 3.66
CA GLU A 75 -8.50 -12.48 2.60
C GLU A 75 -8.34 -14.02 2.66
N CYS A 76 -9.34 -14.74 2.17
CA CYS A 76 -9.33 -16.19 2.01
C CYS A 76 -10.15 -16.61 0.79
N GLU A 77 -9.57 -17.45 -0.08
CA GLU A 77 -10.29 -18.08 -1.18
C GLU A 77 -10.92 -19.40 -0.69
N ALA A 78 -12.24 -19.52 -0.85
CA ALA A 78 -12.98 -20.73 -0.49
C ALA A 78 -12.64 -21.88 -1.46
N GLU A 79 -12.68 -23.11 -0.97
CA GLU A 79 -12.33 -24.27 -1.81
C GLU A 79 -13.44 -24.57 -2.81
N GLY A 80 -13.09 -24.69 -4.10
CA GLY A 80 -14.02 -25.04 -5.18
C GLY A 80 -14.47 -23.84 -6.01
N GLY A 81 -15.65 -23.97 -6.62
CA GLY A 81 -16.19 -22.96 -7.53
C GLY A 81 -17.01 -21.88 -6.80
N GLY A 82 -17.70 -21.04 -7.57
CA GLY A 82 -18.75 -20.17 -7.03
C GLY A 82 -19.85 -20.99 -6.37
N ILE A 83 -20.55 -20.44 -5.37
CA ILE A 83 -21.57 -21.21 -4.63
C ILE A 83 -22.68 -21.79 -5.53
N SER A 84 -22.95 -21.17 -6.69
CA SER A 84 -23.89 -21.69 -7.69
C SER A 84 -23.48 -23.03 -8.30
N SER A 85 -22.19 -23.40 -8.23
CA SER A 85 -21.69 -24.69 -8.73
C SER A 85 -22.10 -25.89 -7.86
N TYR A 86 -22.62 -25.65 -6.65
CA TYR A 86 -23.10 -26.69 -5.74
C TYR A 86 -24.61 -26.94 -5.86
N ALA A 87 -25.26 -26.43 -6.91
CA ALA A 87 -26.66 -26.70 -7.19
C ALA A 87 -26.91 -28.22 -7.31
N GLY A 88 -27.86 -28.74 -6.52
CA GLY A 88 -28.13 -30.17 -6.40
C GLY A 88 -27.12 -30.98 -5.55
N ASN A 89 -26.14 -30.34 -4.91
CA ASN A 89 -25.18 -30.95 -4.00
C ASN A 89 -25.34 -30.41 -2.58
N THR A 90 -26.28 -30.99 -1.83
CA THR A 90 -26.64 -30.54 -0.48
C THR A 90 -25.43 -30.54 0.48
N GLY A 91 -25.25 -29.40 1.16
CA GLY A 91 -24.18 -29.07 2.09
C GLY A 91 -22.83 -28.74 1.43
N GLY A 92 -22.74 -28.79 0.10
CA GLY A 92 -21.50 -28.56 -0.64
C GLY A 92 -21.00 -27.11 -0.52
N ALA A 93 -21.87 -26.13 -0.71
CA ALA A 93 -21.51 -24.72 -0.59
C ALA A 93 -21.30 -24.31 0.87
N ALA A 94 -22.00 -24.94 1.82
CA ALA A 94 -21.73 -24.73 3.24
C ALA A 94 -20.31 -25.19 3.65
N ARG A 95 -19.89 -26.37 3.21
CA ARG A 95 -18.56 -26.94 3.53
C ARG A 95 -17.42 -26.13 2.91
N SER A 96 -17.59 -25.60 1.70
CA SER A 96 -16.53 -24.84 1.04
C SER A 96 -16.09 -23.58 1.79
N LEU A 97 -16.97 -23.02 2.63
CA LEU A 97 -16.72 -21.79 3.40
C LEU A 97 -16.03 -22.04 4.75
N GLU A 98 -15.99 -23.28 5.24
CA GLU A 98 -15.55 -23.62 6.61
C GLU A 98 -14.15 -23.11 6.91
N LYS A 99 -13.19 -23.43 6.04
CA LYS A 99 -11.79 -23.04 6.18
C LYS A 99 -11.60 -21.53 6.30
N CYS A 100 -12.34 -20.76 5.51
CA CYS A 100 -12.26 -19.30 5.56
C CYS A 100 -12.91 -18.75 6.83
N MET A 101 -14.06 -19.28 7.23
CA MET A 101 -14.72 -18.84 8.46
C MET A 101 -13.92 -19.21 9.72
N ASP A 102 -13.21 -20.34 9.72
CA ASP A 102 -12.31 -20.73 10.79
C ASP A 102 -11.11 -19.78 10.90
N LYS A 103 -10.56 -19.35 9.76
CA LYS A 103 -9.55 -18.29 9.71
C LYS A 103 -10.08 -16.98 10.30
N ALA A 104 -11.32 -16.58 9.97
CA ALA A 104 -11.91 -15.37 10.54
C ALA A 104 -12.06 -15.44 12.08
N MET A 105 -12.39 -16.61 12.63
CA MET A 105 -12.46 -16.79 14.09
C MET A 105 -11.10 -16.62 14.78
N GLN A 106 -10.01 -16.97 14.09
CA GLN A 106 -8.64 -16.85 14.61
C GLN A 106 -8.12 -15.41 14.55
N GLU A 107 -8.40 -14.70 13.45
CA GLU A 107 -7.84 -13.36 13.20
C GLU A 107 -8.61 -12.23 13.90
N ILE A 108 -9.92 -12.38 14.09
CA ILE A 108 -10.73 -11.36 14.77
C ILE A 108 -10.69 -11.62 16.29
N PRO A 109 -10.43 -10.61 17.14
CA PRO A 109 -10.46 -10.77 18.58
C PRO A 109 -11.82 -11.29 19.09
N LYS A 110 -11.81 -12.23 20.04
CA LYS A 110 -13.04 -12.83 20.60
C LYS A 110 -14.03 -11.80 21.15
N SER A 111 -13.53 -10.70 21.72
CA SER A 111 -14.34 -9.59 22.20
C SER A 111 -15.13 -8.88 21.10
N ARG A 112 -14.67 -8.97 19.83
CA ARG A 112 -15.28 -8.35 18.66
C ARG A 112 -16.23 -9.27 17.89
N HIS A 113 -16.17 -10.59 18.07
CA HIS A 113 -16.94 -11.55 17.28
C HIS A 113 -18.42 -11.15 17.14
N LYS A 114 -19.13 -10.97 18.25
CA LYS A 114 -20.57 -10.61 18.25
C LYS A 114 -20.88 -9.24 17.62
N LEU A 115 -19.89 -8.36 17.51
CA LEU A 115 -20.01 -7.02 16.93
C LEU A 115 -19.66 -6.99 15.44
N THR A 116 -18.89 -7.96 14.97
CA THR A 116 -18.45 -8.05 13.58
C THR A 116 -19.62 -8.46 12.67
N PRO A 117 -20.14 -7.57 11.80
CA PRO A 117 -21.09 -7.97 10.77
C PRO A 117 -20.49 -8.99 9.81
N LEU A 118 -21.30 -9.99 9.44
CA LEU A 118 -20.99 -11.02 8.47
C LEU A 118 -22.04 -11.01 7.35
N TYR A 119 -21.58 -10.75 6.11
CA TYR A 119 -22.42 -10.69 4.91
C TYR A 119 -21.91 -11.66 3.85
N LEU A 120 -22.83 -12.25 3.10
CA LEU A 120 -22.52 -12.91 1.83
C LEU A 120 -23.33 -12.27 0.71
N GLY A 121 -22.64 -11.82 -0.33
CA GLY A 121 -23.23 -11.32 -1.57
C GLY A 121 -22.92 -12.26 -2.71
N ALA A 122 -23.95 -12.85 -3.31
CA ALA A 122 -23.82 -13.72 -4.47
C ALA A 122 -24.08 -12.96 -5.77
N THR A 123 -23.24 -13.17 -6.76
CA THR A 123 -23.21 -12.39 -8.01
C THR A 123 -23.96 -13.09 -9.15
N ALA A 124 -23.61 -12.77 -10.40
CA ALA A 124 -24.23 -13.29 -11.61
C ALA A 124 -24.40 -14.82 -11.67
N GLY A 125 -23.50 -15.62 -11.08
CA GLY A 125 -23.65 -17.09 -11.08
C GLY A 125 -24.94 -17.54 -10.40
N MET A 126 -25.26 -16.97 -9.23
CA MET A 126 -26.52 -17.25 -8.53
C MET A 126 -27.72 -16.57 -9.21
N ARG A 127 -27.54 -15.44 -9.89
CA ARG A 127 -28.61 -14.85 -10.73
C ARG A 127 -29.01 -15.80 -11.86
N LEU A 128 -28.04 -16.41 -12.55
CA LEU A 128 -28.30 -17.41 -13.59
C LEU A 128 -28.99 -18.65 -13.01
N LEU A 129 -28.50 -19.16 -11.88
CA LEU A 129 -29.11 -20.32 -11.22
C LEU A 129 -30.56 -20.03 -10.79
N ASN A 130 -30.83 -18.84 -10.23
CA ASN A 130 -32.17 -18.45 -9.83
C ASN A 130 -33.15 -18.37 -11.01
N ILE A 131 -32.67 -17.97 -12.20
CA ILE A 131 -33.48 -17.94 -13.43
C ILE A 131 -33.76 -19.35 -13.95
N SER A 132 -32.76 -20.24 -13.97
CA SER A 132 -32.90 -21.57 -14.55
C SER A 132 -33.53 -22.58 -13.59
N LYS A 133 -33.20 -22.51 -12.31
CA LYS A 133 -33.56 -23.44 -11.24
C LYS A 133 -33.71 -22.70 -9.89
N PRO A 134 -34.82 -21.97 -9.69
CA PRO A 134 -35.03 -21.17 -8.48
C PRO A 134 -34.98 -22.00 -7.18
N GLU A 135 -35.51 -23.22 -7.18
CA GLU A 135 -35.51 -24.10 -6.00
C GLU A 135 -34.09 -24.50 -5.56
N GLU A 136 -33.21 -24.86 -6.50
CA GLU A 136 -31.80 -25.19 -6.19
C GLU A 136 -31.02 -23.93 -5.76
N SER A 137 -31.34 -22.76 -6.32
CA SER A 137 -30.78 -21.48 -5.89
C SER A 137 -31.13 -21.17 -4.43
N ASP A 138 -32.40 -21.33 -4.06
CA ASP A 138 -32.89 -21.09 -2.71
C ASP A 138 -32.29 -22.09 -1.70
N GLU A 139 -32.13 -23.36 -2.10
CA GLU A 139 -31.46 -24.38 -1.27
C GLU A 139 -30.00 -23.99 -0.97
N VAL A 140 -29.23 -23.60 -2.00
CA VAL A 140 -27.82 -23.19 -1.86
C VAL A 140 -27.68 -21.95 -0.95
N LEU A 141 -28.51 -20.93 -1.12
CA LEU A 141 -28.47 -19.75 -0.24
C LEU A 141 -28.85 -20.10 1.20
N LYS A 142 -29.83 -20.98 1.37
CA LYS A 142 -30.30 -21.39 2.69
C LYS A 142 -29.21 -22.15 3.45
N GLU A 143 -28.57 -23.14 2.83
CA GLU A 143 -27.50 -23.89 3.51
C GLU A 143 -26.31 -23.00 3.89
N VAL A 144 -25.95 -22.05 3.02
CA VAL A 144 -24.89 -21.09 3.28
C VAL A 144 -25.29 -20.15 4.42
N ALA A 145 -26.52 -19.62 4.41
CA ALA A 145 -27.03 -18.78 5.49
C ALA A 145 -27.04 -19.53 6.82
N ASP A 146 -27.50 -20.78 6.83
CA ASP A 146 -27.58 -21.59 8.04
C ASP A 146 -26.18 -21.94 8.57
N LYS A 147 -25.22 -22.20 7.67
CA LYS A 147 -23.81 -22.39 8.06
C LYS A 147 -23.18 -21.12 8.61
N LEU A 148 -23.37 -19.96 7.97
CA LEU A 148 -22.80 -18.69 8.45
C LEU A 148 -23.36 -18.29 9.82
N LYS A 149 -24.62 -18.63 10.13
CA LYS A 149 -25.23 -18.43 11.46
C LYS A 149 -24.60 -19.28 12.56
N THR A 150 -23.85 -20.35 12.26
CA THR A 150 -23.19 -21.16 13.30
C THR A 150 -21.96 -20.48 13.89
N TYR A 151 -21.40 -19.47 13.21
CA TYR A 151 -20.23 -18.74 13.67
C TYR A 151 -20.61 -17.60 14.63
N PRO A 152 -19.73 -17.20 15.56
CA PRO A 152 -20.04 -16.22 16.61
C PRO A 152 -20.12 -14.76 16.11
N PHE A 153 -20.26 -14.56 14.80
CA PHE A 153 -20.32 -13.25 14.16
C PHE A 153 -21.77 -12.75 14.03
N SER A 154 -21.96 -11.44 13.91
CA SER A 154 -23.28 -10.86 13.66
C SER A 154 -23.68 -11.12 12.20
N PHE A 155 -24.29 -12.26 11.89
CA PHE A 155 -24.84 -12.55 10.57
C PHE A 155 -25.88 -11.50 10.16
N LYS A 156 -25.65 -10.87 9.01
CA LYS A 156 -26.52 -9.81 8.48
C LYS A 156 -27.30 -10.24 7.24
N GLY A 157 -26.84 -11.26 6.52
CA GLY A 157 -27.57 -11.84 5.40
C GLY A 157 -26.67 -12.56 4.40
N ALA A 158 -27.29 -13.48 3.66
CA ALA A 158 -26.76 -14.07 2.45
C ALA A 158 -27.79 -13.82 1.34
N THR A 159 -27.42 -13.05 0.31
CA THR A 159 -28.36 -12.58 -0.72
C THR A 159 -27.75 -12.64 -2.11
N ILE A 160 -28.60 -12.76 -3.13
CA ILE A 160 -28.20 -12.51 -4.52
C ILE A 160 -28.22 -11.00 -4.75
N LEU A 161 -27.09 -10.45 -5.15
CA LEU A 161 -26.96 -9.04 -5.50
C LEU A 161 -27.57 -8.80 -6.89
N SER A 162 -28.24 -7.65 -7.04
CA SER A 162 -28.58 -7.15 -8.36
C SER A 162 -27.29 -6.82 -9.13
N GLY A 163 -27.36 -6.83 -10.45
CA GLY A 163 -26.19 -6.49 -11.26
C GLY A 163 -25.75 -5.03 -11.09
N GLN A 164 -26.71 -4.14 -10.85
CA GLN A 164 -26.46 -2.73 -10.56
C GLN A 164 -25.73 -2.55 -9.22
N GLU A 165 -26.09 -3.31 -8.18
CA GLU A 165 -25.35 -3.31 -6.91
C GLU A 165 -23.91 -3.79 -7.09
N GLU A 166 -23.71 -4.87 -7.83
CA GLU A 166 -22.37 -5.41 -8.14
C GLU A 166 -21.49 -4.36 -8.84
N GLY A 167 -22.03 -3.70 -9.87
CA GLY A 167 -21.34 -2.60 -10.56
C GLY A 167 -21.07 -1.39 -9.66
N ALA A 168 -22.05 -1.00 -8.85
CA ALA A 168 -21.94 0.10 -7.90
C ALA A 168 -20.88 -0.16 -6.82
N TYR A 169 -20.85 -1.36 -6.22
CA TYR A 169 -19.84 -1.71 -5.22
C TYR A 169 -18.44 -1.80 -5.83
N GLY A 170 -18.29 -2.31 -7.06
CA GLY A 170 -17.04 -2.23 -7.81
C GLY A 170 -16.55 -0.78 -7.99
N TRP A 171 -17.46 0.13 -8.36
CA TRP A 171 -17.17 1.56 -8.48
C TRP A 171 -16.79 2.21 -7.14
N VAL A 172 -17.47 1.85 -6.05
CA VAL A 172 -17.10 2.29 -4.69
C VAL A 172 -15.69 1.83 -4.34
N THR A 173 -15.37 0.57 -4.57
CA THR A 173 -14.03 0.02 -4.29
C THR A 173 -12.95 0.73 -5.09
N VAL A 174 -13.13 0.92 -6.40
CA VAL A 174 -12.17 1.62 -7.25
C VAL A 174 -11.90 3.03 -6.74
N ASN A 175 -12.95 3.80 -6.44
CA ASN A 175 -12.81 5.18 -6.01
C ASN A 175 -12.32 5.33 -4.58
N TYR A 176 -12.63 4.37 -3.70
CA TYR A 176 -12.08 4.34 -2.36
C TYR A 176 -10.59 4.05 -2.37
N LEU A 177 -10.15 3.02 -3.10
CA LEU A 177 -8.73 2.63 -3.22
C LEU A 177 -7.88 3.67 -3.97
N LEU A 178 -8.51 4.48 -4.83
CA LEU A 178 -7.87 5.62 -5.48
C LEU A 178 -7.97 6.92 -4.65
N GLU A 179 -8.50 6.85 -3.42
CA GLU A 179 -8.70 8.00 -2.53
C GLU A 179 -9.49 9.15 -3.18
N ASN A 180 -10.53 8.84 -3.96
CA ASN A 180 -11.37 9.85 -4.62
C ASN A 180 -12.49 10.37 -3.70
N TYR A 181 -12.93 9.56 -2.73
CA TYR A 181 -14.01 9.94 -1.81
C TYR A 181 -13.53 10.70 -0.59
N ILE A 182 -12.51 10.15 0.06
CA ILE A 182 -12.00 10.59 1.35
C ILE A 182 -10.52 10.29 1.42
N LYS A 183 -9.78 11.17 2.09
CA LYS A 183 -8.34 11.09 2.31
C LYS A 183 -8.03 11.66 3.68
N TYR A 184 -6.99 11.16 4.34
CA TYR A 184 -6.59 11.69 5.63
C TYR A 184 -5.94 13.07 5.46
N GLY A 185 -6.44 14.06 6.21
CA GLY A 185 -6.01 15.45 6.13
C GLY A 185 -4.92 15.80 7.13
N PHE A 186 -4.05 16.75 6.76
CA PHE A 186 -2.94 17.24 7.60
C PHE A 186 -3.33 17.75 9.01
N VAL A 187 -4.61 18.06 9.27
CA VAL A 187 -5.11 18.49 10.59
C VAL A 187 -5.51 17.30 11.49
N GLY A 188 -5.20 16.06 11.08
CA GLY A 188 -5.64 14.85 11.78
C GLY A 188 -7.12 14.53 11.58
N GLN A 189 -7.73 15.01 10.48
CA GLN A 189 -9.14 14.83 10.17
C GLN A 189 -9.31 14.25 8.76
N TRP A 190 -10.25 13.32 8.58
CA TRP A 190 -10.59 12.79 7.26
C TRP A 190 -11.38 13.82 6.45
N LEU A 191 -10.98 14.04 5.20
CA LEU A 191 -11.58 15.06 4.34
C LEU A 191 -11.86 14.54 2.93
N SER A 192 -12.89 15.09 2.28
CA SER A 192 -13.17 14.79 0.88
C SER A 192 -12.19 15.56 -0.03
N PRO A 193 -11.45 14.90 -0.94
CA PRO A 193 -10.42 15.53 -1.75
C PRO A 193 -10.96 16.27 -2.97
N GLY A 194 -12.28 16.32 -3.19
CA GLY A 194 -12.90 17.02 -4.33
C GLY A 194 -12.53 16.43 -5.70
N ARG A 195 -11.94 15.23 -5.75
CA ARG A 195 -11.61 14.51 -6.97
C ARG A 195 -12.87 14.13 -7.74
N ASP A 196 -12.76 14.19 -9.07
CA ASP A 196 -13.70 13.48 -9.93
C ASP A 196 -13.49 11.99 -9.73
N THR A 197 -14.59 11.24 -9.69
CA THR A 197 -14.54 9.79 -9.56
C THR A 197 -14.10 9.15 -10.87
N VAL A 198 -13.44 8.00 -10.77
CA VAL A 198 -13.05 7.13 -11.88
C VAL A 198 -14.18 6.12 -12.11
N GLY A 199 -14.52 5.85 -13.37
CA GLY A 199 -15.46 4.80 -13.73
C GLY A 199 -14.89 3.41 -13.46
N ALA A 200 -15.74 2.41 -13.29
CA ALA A 200 -15.37 1.03 -13.05
C ALA A 200 -15.93 0.14 -14.16
N LEU A 201 -15.05 -0.71 -14.72
CA LEU A 201 -15.40 -1.73 -15.70
C LEU A 201 -15.04 -3.10 -15.12
N ASP A 202 -16.06 -3.93 -14.89
CA ASP A 202 -15.89 -5.31 -14.42
C ASP A 202 -16.26 -6.28 -15.55
N PHE A 203 -15.48 -7.33 -15.68
CA PHE A 203 -15.76 -8.43 -16.59
C PHE A 203 -15.60 -9.74 -15.83
N GLY A 204 -16.67 -10.12 -15.14
CA GLY A 204 -16.77 -11.33 -14.35
C GLY A 204 -17.03 -12.58 -15.20
N GLY A 205 -17.17 -13.72 -14.54
CA GLY A 205 -17.44 -15.00 -15.22
C GLY A 205 -18.80 -15.04 -15.88
N ALA A 206 -19.86 -14.58 -15.20
CA ALA A 206 -21.24 -14.65 -15.70
C ALA A 206 -21.86 -13.34 -16.22
N SER A 207 -21.19 -12.20 -16.04
CA SER A 207 -21.67 -10.89 -16.51
C SER A 207 -20.53 -9.87 -16.63
N THR A 208 -20.80 -8.73 -17.26
CA THR A 208 -19.94 -7.54 -17.26
C THR A 208 -20.70 -6.32 -16.75
N GLN A 209 -19.99 -5.36 -16.16
CA GLN A 209 -20.54 -4.16 -15.56
C GLN A 209 -19.78 -2.93 -16.05
N ILE A 210 -20.53 -1.84 -16.23
CA ILE A 210 -20.00 -0.49 -16.41
C ILE A 210 -20.69 0.44 -15.43
N THR A 211 -19.89 1.17 -14.64
CA THR A 211 -20.41 2.10 -13.64
C THR A 211 -19.59 3.38 -13.58
N PHE A 212 -20.24 4.55 -13.62
CA PHE A 212 -19.55 5.85 -13.51
C PHE A 212 -20.49 6.97 -13.08
N GLU A 213 -19.94 8.03 -12.47
CA GLU A 213 -20.67 9.27 -12.19
C GLU A 213 -20.93 10.03 -13.50
N THR A 214 -22.16 10.46 -13.75
CA THR A 214 -22.52 11.22 -14.95
C THR A 214 -23.36 12.44 -14.61
N LYS A 215 -23.10 13.53 -15.36
CA LYS A 215 -23.92 14.77 -15.32
C LYS A 215 -25.07 14.74 -16.31
N GLN A 216 -25.08 13.76 -17.23
CA GLN A 216 -26.15 13.61 -18.21
C GLN A 216 -27.41 13.06 -17.54
N THR A 217 -28.57 13.39 -18.10
CA THR A 217 -29.84 12.81 -17.67
C THR A 217 -29.82 11.31 -17.96
N VAL A 218 -29.99 10.49 -16.92
CA VAL A 218 -30.18 9.05 -17.10
C VAL A 218 -31.64 8.81 -17.45
N GLU A 219 -31.91 8.42 -18.70
CA GLU A 219 -33.28 8.26 -19.23
C GLU A 219 -34.00 7.06 -18.62
N ASN A 220 -33.27 5.96 -18.43
CA ASN A 220 -33.78 4.80 -17.70
C ASN A 220 -33.43 4.89 -16.21
N LYS A 221 -34.45 5.04 -15.36
CA LYS A 221 -34.25 5.17 -13.90
C LYS A 221 -33.63 3.92 -13.26
N ASP A 222 -33.81 2.74 -13.87
CA ASP A 222 -33.24 1.49 -13.35
C ASP A 222 -31.71 1.45 -13.50
N ASN A 223 -31.13 2.32 -14.35
CA ASN A 223 -29.70 2.47 -14.50
C ASN A 223 -29.10 3.58 -13.61
N LEU A 224 -29.93 4.29 -12.84
CA LEU A 224 -29.50 5.37 -11.97
C LEU A 224 -29.48 4.90 -10.51
N MET A 225 -28.30 4.83 -9.91
CA MET A 225 -28.15 4.59 -8.48
C MET A 225 -27.71 5.87 -7.75
N LYS A 226 -28.23 6.05 -6.54
CA LYS A 226 -27.83 7.14 -5.64
C LYS A 226 -27.15 6.55 -4.42
N LEU A 227 -25.91 6.96 -4.17
CA LEU A 227 -25.13 6.53 -3.02
C LEU A 227 -24.75 7.75 -2.19
N ARG A 228 -24.83 7.64 -0.86
CA ARG A 228 -24.30 8.65 0.04
C ARG A 228 -23.06 8.11 0.74
N LEU A 229 -21.91 8.64 0.37
CA LEU A 229 -20.62 8.24 0.93
C LEU A 229 -19.90 9.48 1.45
N TYR A 230 -19.43 9.41 2.69
CA TYR A 230 -18.66 10.48 3.34
C TYR A 230 -19.35 11.85 3.31
N GLY A 231 -20.68 11.85 3.39
CA GLY A 231 -21.51 13.06 3.38
C GLY A 231 -21.82 13.65 1.99
N ARG A 232 -21.32 13.05 0.91
CA ARG A 232 -21.64 13.44 -0.48
C ARG A 232 -22.63 12.45 -1.12
N ASP A 233 -23.63 12.99 -1.79
CA ASP A 233 -24.55 12.21 -2.62
C ASP A 233 -23.97 12.08 -4.04
N TYR A 234 -23.77 10.84 -4.49
CA TYR A 234 -23.31 10.49 -5.82
C TYR A 234 -24.48 9.98 -6.66
N LYS A 235 -24.59 10.47 -7.89
CA LYS A 235 -25.51 9.97 -8.90
C LYS A 235 -24.70 9.20 -9.93
N ILE A 236 -24.79 7.87 -9.89
CA ILE A 236 -24.02 7.01 -10.78
C ILE A 236 -24.93 6.33 -11.77
N TYR A 237 -24.47 6.27 -13.01
CA TYR A 237 -24.98 5.32 -13.98
C TYR A 237 -24.33 3.98 -13.68
N THR A 238 -25.13 2.92 -13.56
CA THR A 238 -24.65 1.55 -13.39
C THR A 238 -25.48 0.60 -14.22
N GLN A 239 -24.82 -0.30 -14.91
CA GLN A 239 -25.46 -1.34 -15.69
C GLN A 239 -24.64 -2.63 -15.63
N SER A 240 -25.35 -3.75 -15.51
CA SER A 240 -24.80 -5.10 -15.59
C SER A 240 -25.46 -5.84 -16.75
N PHE A 241 -24.63 -6.44 -17.60
CA PHE A 241 -25.05 -7.28 -18.71
C PHE A 241 -24.87 -8.73 -18.29
N LEU A 242 -25.91 -9.32 -17.71
CA LEU A 242 -25.97 -10.74 -17.42
C LEU A 242 -25.87 -11.53 -18.74
N CYS A 243 -25.20 -12.68 -18.72
CA CYS A 243 -24.89 -13.48 -19.93
C CYS A 243 -23.82 -12.91 -20.87
N TYR A 244 -23.26 -11.74 -20.54
CA TYR A 244 -22.10 -11.17 -21.21
C TYR A 244 -20.83 -11.33 -20.36
N GLY A 245 -20.78 -12.37 -19.53
CA GLY A 245 -19.60 -12.74 -18.76
C GLY A 245 -18.62 -13.57 -19.58
N ARG A 246 -17.39 -13.67 -19.08
CA ARG A 246 -16.31 -14.42 -19.74
C ARG A 246 -16.74 -15.85 -20.09
N ASP A 247 -17.44 -16.53 -19.18
CA ASP A 247 -17.80 -17.94 -19.31
C ASP A 247 -18.91 -18.15 -20.36
N GLN A 248 -19.63 -17.09 -20.75
CA GLN A 248 -20.64 -17.12 -21.82
C GLN A 248 -20.14 -16.58 -23.16
N THR A 249 -18.87 -16.13 -23.25
CA THR A 249 -18.29 -15.70 -24.54
C THR A 249 -18.08 -16.85 -25.54
N GLN A 250 -18.29 -18.09 -25.11
CA GLN A 250 -18.33 -19.29 -25.94
C GLN A 250 -19.73 -19.43 -26.56
N GLY A 251 -19.98 -18.70 -27.65
CA GLY A 251 -21.28 -18.65 -28.32
C GLY A 251 -21.79 -20.01 -28.83
N SER A 252 -23.11 -20.09 -28.97
CA SER A 252 -23.93 -21.23 -29.44
C SER A 252 -23.82 -21.50 -30.96
N ASP A 253 -22.62 -21.42 -31.53
CA ASP A 253 -22.39 -21.78 -32.93
C ASP A 253 -22.33 -23.32 -33.05
N HIS A 254 -23.26 -23.89 -33.80
CA HIS A 254 -23.37 -25.34 -34.05
C HIS A 254 -22.27 -25.87 -34.99
N SER A 255 -21.27 -25.04 -35.32
CA SER A 255 -20.18 -25.41 -36.19
C SER A 255 -19.26 -26.42 -35.51
N ILE A 256 -19.05 -27.56 -36.15
CA ILE A 256 -17.98 -28.51 -35.79
C ILE A 256 -16.58 -27.84 -35.92
N VAL A 257 -16.49 -26.76 -36.68
CA VAL A 257 -15.27 -25.98 -36.96
C VAL A 257 -15.47 -24.54 -36.49
N HIS A 258 -14.87 -24.20 -35.35
CA HIS A 258 -15.16 -22.97 -34.62
C HIS A 258 -14.01 -21.94 -34.73
N PRO A 259 -14.27 -20.73 -35.27
CA PRO A 259 -13.21 -19.76 -35.59
C PRO A 259 -12.53 -19.14 -34.38
N CYS A 260 -13.22 -19.05 -33.24
CA CYS A 260 -12.66 -18.44 -32.04
C CYS A 260 -11.80 -19.37 -31.17
N TYR A 261 -11.65 -20.65 -31.54
CA TYR A 261 -10.71 -21.54 -30.87
C TYR A 261 -9.43 -21.63 -31.70
N PRO A 262 -8.23 -21.70 -31.06
CA PRO A 262 -6.96 -21.72 -31.78
C PRO A 262 -6.82 -22.99 -32.64
N ALA A 263 -6.08 -22.87 -33.73
CA ALA A 263 -5.82 -24.00 -34.63
C ALA A 263 -5.17 -25.18 -33.88
N GLY A 264 -5.69 -26.40 -34.10
CA GLY A 264 -5.22 -27.61 -33.44
C GLY A 264 -5.84 -27.91 -32.07
N TYR A 265 -6.69 -27.02 -31.54
CA TYR A 265 -7.55 -27.35 -30.39
C TYR A 265 -8.74 -28.20 -30.83
N SER A 266 -9.04 -29.27 -30.08
CA SER A 266 -10.22 -30.11 -30.28
C SER A 266 -10.82 -30.51 -28.93
N ALA A 267 -12.14 -30.47 -28.81
CA ALA A 267 -12.84 -30.91 -27.60
C ALA A 267 -14.21 -31.50 -27.92
N SER A 268 -14.66 -32.44 -27.08
CA SER A 268 -16.04 -32.93 -27.06
C SER A 268 -16.76 -32.24 -25.91
N ILE A 269 -17.85 -31.53 -26.19
CA ILE A 269 -18.70 -30.92 -25.15
C ILE A 269 -20.11 -31.44 -25.27
N LYS A 270 -20.78 -31.63 -24.13
CA LYS A 270 -22.20 -32.01 -24.14
C LYS A 270 -23.06 -30.87 -24.66
N LEU A 271 -24.06 -31.18 -25.49
CA LEU A 271 -25.03 -30.19 -25.98
C LEU A 271 -25.80 -29.50 -24.84
N SER A 272 -26.05 -30.22 -23.73
CA SER A 272 -26.61 -29.62 -22.51
C SER A 272 -25.79 -28.45 -21.96
N SER A 273 -24.45 -28.52 -22.02
CA SER A 273 -23.60 -27.42 -21.55
C SER A 273 -23.74 -26.13 -22.37
N VAL A 274 -24.27 -26.23 -23.59
CA VAL A 274 -24.53 -25.11 -24.50
C VAL A 274 -25.99 -24.64 -24.40
N PHE A 275 -26.96 -25.54 -24.30
CA PHE A 275 -28.39 -25.18 -24.42
C PHE A 275 -29.16 -25.14 -23.11
N ASP A 276 -28.66 -25.75 -22.03
CA ASP A 276 -29.33 -25.72 -20.72
C ASP A 276 -29.08 -24.39 -19.99
N THR A 277 -28.19 -23.53 -20.50
CA THR A 277 -27.95 -22.20 -19.93
C THR A 277 -29.10 -21.24 -20.23
N PRO A 278 -29.54 -20.42 -19.25
CA PRO A 278 -30.56 -19.40 -19.47
C PRO A 278 -30.09 -18.27 -20.40
N CYS A 279 -28.81 -18.23 -20.76
CA CYS A 279 -28.22 -17.22 -21.64
C CYS A 279 -28.44 -17.47 -23.14
N ASN A 280 -28.77 -18.70 -23.53
CA ASN A 280 -29.02 -19.04 -24.92
C ASN A 280 -30.52 -19.20 -25.16
N LYS A 281 -31.02 -18.67 -26.29
CA LYS A 281 -32.40 -18.93 -26.70
C LYS A 281 -32.54 -20.44 -26.94
N ARG A 282 -33.44 -21.12 -26.23
CA ARG A 282 -33.78 -22.53 -26.47
C ARG A 282 -34.23 -22.70 -27.93
N GLN A 283 -33.32 -23.12 -28.80
CA GLN A 283 -33.65 -23.49 -30.16
C GLN A 283 -33.83 -24.99 -30.23
N THR A 284 -35.06 -25.41 -30.57
CA THR A 284 -35.44 -26.77 -31.00
C THR A 284 -35.22 -27.92 -29.99
N PRO A 285 -35.94 -29.05 -30.12
CA PRO A 285 -35.64 -30.23 -29.31
C PRO A 285 -34.25 -30.78 -29.66
N TYR A 286 -33.31 -30.77 -28.71
CA TYR A 286 -32.02 -31.46 -28.77
C TYR A 286 -31.97 -32.60 -27.75
N LYS A 287 -31.01 -33.51 -27.91
CA LYS A 287 -30.71 -34.53 -26.90
C LYS A 287 -29.61 -34.01 -25.97
N PRO A 288 -29.86 -33.84 -24.66
CA PRO A 288 -28.90 -33.25 -23.71
C PRO A 288 -27.56 -34.00 -23.60
N ASP A 289 -27.57 -35.31 -23.85
CA ASP A 289 -26.41 -36.19 -23.76
C ASP A 289 -25.63 -36.33 -25.08
N ASP A 290 -26.09 -35.72 -26.17
CA ASP A 290 -25.34 -35.75 -27.43
C ASP A 290 -24.08 -34.87 -27.31
N ASP A 291 -22.97 -35.36 -27.88
CA ASP A 291 -21.68 -34.68 -27.91
C ASP A 291 -21.51 -33.81 -29.16
N LEU A 292 -21.11 -32.55 -28.95
CA LEU A 292 -20.65 -31.63 -29.99
C LEU A 292 -19.12 -31.66 -30.06
N GLN A 293 -18.60 -32.08 -31.21
CA GLN A 293 -17.16 -32.02 -31.50
C GLN A 293 -16.78 -30.63 -32.00
N ILE A 294 -15.91 -29.95 -31.26
CA ILE A 294 -15.39 -28.62 -31.61
C ILE A 294 -13.95 -28.76 -32.11
N LYS A 295 -13.65 -28.15 -33.26
CA LYS A 295 -12.29 -27.99 -33.80
C LYS A 295 -11.98 -26.51 -34.04
N GLY A 296 -10.89 -26.01 -33.48
CA GLY A 296 -10.47 -24.62 -33.64
C GLY A 296 -9.77 -24.33 -34.97
N THR A 297 -10.00 -23.13 -35.54
CA THR A 297 -9.28 -22.64 -36.73
C THR A 297 -8.42 -21.41 -36.47
N GLY A 298 -8.66 -20.67 -35.40
CA GLY A 298 -7.95 -19.43 -35.09
C GLY A 298 -8.27 -18.25 -36.02
N ASN A 299 -9.35 -18.33 -36.82
CA ASN A 299 -9.71 -17.25 -37.75
C ASN A 299 -10.32 -16.06 -37.00
N TYR A 300 -9.49 -15.05 -36.71
CA TYR A 300 -9.92 -13.86 -35.97
C TYR A 300 -11.08 -13.10 -36.64
N ASP A 301 -11.07 -12.90 -37.96
CA ASP A 301 -12.11 -12.11 -38.62
C ASP A 301 -13.49 -12.80 -38.56
N GLN A 302 -13.51 -14.11 -38.78
CA GLN A 302 -14.72 -14.90 -38.59
C GLN A 302 -15.15 -14.93 -37.12
N CYS A 303 -14.19 -15.04 -36.20
CA CYS A 303 -14.47 -14.99 -34.77
C CYS A 303 -15.08 -13.65 -34.37
N LEU A 304 -14.47 -12.54 -34.76
CA LEU A 304 -14.95 -11.19 -34.48
C LEU A 304 -16.36 -10.99 -35.07
N GLY A 305 -16.61 -11.49 -36.29
CA GLY A 305 -17.94 -11.48 -36.90
C GLY A 305 -18.97 -12.28 -36.10
N ASN A 306 -18.63 -13.49 -35.65
CA ASN A 306 -19.50 -14.32 -34.82
C ASN A 306 -19.79 -13.68 -33.46
N VAL A 307 -18.75 -13.16 -32.80
CA VAL A 307 -18.85 -12.46 -31.52
C VAL A 307 -19.69 -11.18 -31.66
N SER A 308 -19.52 -10.42 -32.74
CA SER A 308 -20.29 -9.19 -32.98
C SER A 308 -21.80 -9.46 -33.08
N ARG A 309 -22.21 -10.63 -33.59
CA ARG A 309 -23.63 -11.04 -33.66
C ARG A 309 -24.24 -11.37 -32.30
N LEU A 310 -23.43 -11.55 -31.26
CA LEU A 310 -23.94 -11.71 -29.89
C LEU A 310 -24.56 -10.41 -29.38
N PHE A 311 -24.14 -9.26 -29.91
CA PHE A 311 -24.59 -7.94 -29.50
C PHE A 311 -25.66 -7.42 -30.48
N SER A 312 -26.82 -6.96 -29.98
CA SER A 312 -27.81 -6.27 -30.81
C SER A 312 -27.61 -4.76 -30.75
N PHE A 313 -27.32 -4.14 -31.90
CA PHE A 313 -27.19 -2.68 -32.03
C PHE A 313 -28.38 -2.02 -32.75
N ASP A 314 -29.33 -2.82 -33.25
CA ASP A 314 -30.39 -2.35 -34.16
C ASP A 314 -31.58 -1.70 -33.45
N SER A 315 -31.68 -1.87 -32.12
CA SER A 315 -32.79 -1.36 -31.33
C SER A 315 -32.31 -0.35 -30.30
N CYS A 316 -32.92 0.84 -30.29
CA CYS A 316 -32.72 1.82 -29.23
C CYS A 316 -33.98 2.68 -29.08
N SER A 317 -34.64 2.57 -27.92
CA SER A 317 -35.80 3.38 -27.56
C SER A 317 -35.42 4.68 -26.85
N TYR A 318 -34.13 4.90 -26.61
CA TYR A 318 -33.58 6.05 -25.89
C TYR A 318 -32.78 6.97 -26.82
N SER A 319 -32.30 8.12 -26.32
CA SER A 319 -31.46 9.02 -27.15
C SER A 319 -30.15 8.36 -27.61
N ARG A 320 -29.70 7.35 -26.87
CA ARG A 320 -28.51 6.57 -27.14
C ARG A 320 -28.57 5.27 -26.36
N CYS A 321 -28.03 4.22 -26.96
CA CYS A 321 -27.91 2.92 -26.33
C CYS A 321 -26.47 2.43 -26.48
N SER A 322 -26.11 1.51 -25.59
CA SER A 322 -24.95 0.65 -25.77
C SER A 322 -25.34 -0.47 -26.76
N PHE A 323 -25.73 -1.63 -26.24
CA PHE A 323 -26.28 -2.74 -27.00
C PHE A 323 -27.53 -3.29 -26.29
N ASP A 324 -28.29 -4.14 -26.98
CA ASP A 324 -29.54 -4.75 -26.53
C ASP A 324 -30.60 -3.74 -26.06
N GLY A 325 -30.64 -2.57 -26.71
CA GLY A 325 -31.58 -1.50 -26.35
C GLY A 325 -31.34 -0.85 -24.99
N VAL A 326 -30.18 -1.09 -24.36
CA VAL A 326 -29.86 -0.56 -23.04
C VAL A 326 -29.31 0.86 -23.15
N PHE A 327 -30.02 1.81 -22.52
CA PHE A 327 -29.57 3.19 -22.40
C PHE A 327 -28.18 3.27 -21.77
N GLN A 328 -27.26 4.03 -22.36
CA GLN A 328 -25.96 4.32 -21.77
C GLN A 328 -25.53 5.76 -22.07
N PRO A 329 -25.16 6.59 -21.08
CA PRO A 329 -24.57 7.91 -21.30
C PRO A 329 -23.24 7.87 -22.06
N ASN A 330 -22.71 9.04 -22.47
CA ASN A 330 -21.31 9.09 -22.93
C ASN A 330 -20.37 8.62 -21.82
N VAL A 331 -19.41 7.77 -22.19
CA VAL A 331 -18.25 7.48 -21.35
C VAL A 331 -17.39 8.75 -21.27
N THR A 332 -17.29 9.33 -20.08
CA THR A 332 -16.50 10.55 -19.84
C THR A 332 -15.60 10.36 -18.64
N GLY A 333 -14.35 10.81 -18.74
CA GLY A 333 -13.36 10.68 -17.68
C GLY A 333 -12.58 9.38 -17.76
N ASN A 334 -11.91 9.06 -16.67
CA ASN A 334 -11.03 7.89 -16.55
C ASN A 334 -11.83 6.67 -16.09
N PHE A 335 -11.44 5.47 -16.53
CA PHE A 335 -12.05 4.19 -16.16
C PHE A 335 -10.99 3.20 -15.70
N MET A 336 -11.26 2.45 -14.64
CA MET A 336 -10.44 1.34 -14.20
C MET A 336 -11.10 0.02 -14.63
N ALA A 337 -10.39 -0.77 -15.43
CA ALA A 337 -10.85 -2.07 -15.88
C ALA A 337 -10.16 -3.21 -15.11
N PHE A 338 -10.95 -4.13 -14.55
CA PHE A 338 -10.46 -5.24 -13.72
C PHE A 338 -11.09 -6.59 -14.14
N SER A 339 -10.80 -7.66 -13.41
CA SER A 339 -11.24 -9.02 -13.73
C SER A 339 -10.79 -9.48 -15.13
N ALA A 340 -11.64 -10.11 -15.94
CA ALA A 340 -11.25 -10.64 -17.25
C ALA A 340 -10.76 -9.58 -18.23
N PHE A 341 -11.09 -8.29 -18.05
CA PHE A 341 -10.45 -7.20 -18.82
C PHE A 341 -8.94 -7.17 -18.55
N PHE A 342 -8.54 -7.20 -17.28
CA PHE A 342 -7.13 -7.18 -16.86
C PHE A 342 -6.37 -8.40 -17.38
N TYR A 343 -6.93 -9.60 -17.19
CA TYR A 343 -6.27 -10.84 -17.58
C TYR A 343 -6.11 -10.95 -19.10
N THR A 344 -7.15 -10.61 -19.86
CA THR A 344 -7.11 -10.62 -21.33
C THR A 344 -6.11 -9.60 -21.85
N HIS A 345 -6.17 -8.34 -21.39
CA HIS A 345 -5.22 -7.31 -21.79
C HIS A 345 -3.77 -7.72 -21.49
N SER A 346 -3.51 -8.25 -20.29
CA SER A 346 -2.17 -8.67 -19.88
C SER A 346 -1.65 -9.86 -20.69
N PHE A 347 -2.49 -10.86 -20.97
CA PHE A 347 -2.14 -12.01 -21.79
C PHE A 347 -1.81 -11.60 -23.22
N LEU A 348 -2.64 -10.76 -23.85
CA LEU A 348 -2.40 -10.27 -25.21
C LEU A 348 -1.05 -9.57 -25.33
N GLN A 349 -0.69 -8.70 -24.38
CA GLN A 349 0.61 -8.03 -24.36
C GLN A 349 1.77 -9.02 -24.16
N GLU A 350 1.63 -10.01 -23.29
CA GLU A 350 2.68 -11.00 -23.01
C GLU A 350 2.89 -11.96 -24.20
N ALA A 351 1.79 -12.40 -24.83
CA ALA A 351 1.82 -13.31 -25.96
C ALA A 351 2.42 -12.68 -27.21
N THR A 352 2.12 -11.40 -27.46
CA THR A 352 2.43 -10.73 -28.74
C THR A 352 3.55 -9.70 -28.65
N GLY A 353 3.82 -9.14 -27.47
CA GLY A 353 4.70 -7.98 -27.29
C GLY A 353 4.08 -6.65 -27.75
N ILE A 354 2.83 -6.64 -28.25
CA ILE A 354 2.15 -5.45 -28.73
C ILE A 354 1.67 -4.63 -27.53
N ARG A 355 2.05 -3.35 -27.47
CA ARG A 355 1.59 -2.43 -26.42
C ARG A 355 0.22 -1.86 -26.78
N ILE A 356 -0.80 -2.36 -26.12
CA ILE A 356 -2.20 -1.93 -26.31
C ILE A 356 -2.41 -0.52 -25.73
N THR A 357 -2.60 0.46 -26.61
CA THR A 357 -2.88 1.86 -26.24
C THR A 357 -4.05 2.45 -27.03
N SER A 358 -4.58 1.72 -28.00
CA SER A 358 -5.70 2.13 -28.83
C SER A 358 -6.56 0.91 -29.18
N PRO A 359 -7.80 1.12 -29.67
CA PRO A 359 -8.65 0.05 -30.17
C PRO A 359 -7.98 -0.82 -31.25
N GLU A 360 -7.15 -0.23 -32.11
CA GLU A 360 -6.43 -0.92 -33.18
C GLU A 360 -5.35 -1.85 -32.61
N HIS A 361 -4.56 -1.37 -31.64
CA HIS A 361 -3.55 -2.24 -31.00
C HIS A 361 -4.17 -3.43 -30.26
N LEU A 362 -5.36 -3.24 -29.66
CA LEU A 362 -6.10 -4.34 -29.03
C LEU A 362 -6.49 -5.40 -30.07
N GLU A 363 -6.96 -4.96 -31.23
CA GLU A 363 -7.34 -5.83 -32.34
C GLU A 363 -6.13 -6.53 -32.95
N ASP A 364 -5.01 -5.83 -33.18
CA ASP A 364 -3.77 -6.42 -33.69
C ASP A 364 -3.25 -7.50 -32.75
N ALA A 365 -3.28 -7.24 -31.44
CA ALA A 365 -2.87 -8.22 -30.44
C ALA A 365 -3.83 -9.42 -30.38
N ALA A 366 -5.14 -9.20 -30.45
CA ALA A 366 -6.14 -10.25 -30.48
C ALA A 366 -5.97 -11.15 -31.72
N ARG A 367 -5.81 -10.55 -32.90
CA ARG A 367 -5.57 -11.22 -34.17
C ARG A 367 -4.28 -12.05 -34.14
N ALA A 368 -3.20 -11.49 -33.61
CA ALA A 368 -1.94 -12.20 -33.46
C ALA A 368 -2.05 -13.42 -32.54
N VAL A 369 -2.81 -13.33 -31.44
CA VAL A 369 -3.08 -14.47 -30.56
C VAL A 369 -3.94 -15.54 -31.23
N CYS A 370 -5.01 -15.15 -31.93
CA CYS A 370 -5.87 -16.10 -32.63
C CYS A 370 -5.13 -16.90 -33.71
N ASN A 371 -4.15 -16.29 -34.37
CA ASN A 371 -3.32 -16.93 -35.39
C ASN A 371 -2.29 -17.92 -34.83
N MET A 372 -2.05 -17.95 -33.52
CA MET A 372 -1.18 -18.96 -32.90
C MET A 372 -1.91 -20.29 -32.77
N SER A 373 -1.22 -21.39 -33.06
CA SER A 373 -1.74 -22.73 -32.83
C SER A 373 -1.83 -23.04 -31.34
N PHE A 374 -2.74 -23.95 -30.96
CA PHE A 374 -2.89 -24.37 -29.57
C PHE A 374 -1.59 -24.94 -29.02
N GLN A 375 -0.83 -25.68 -29.83
CA GLN A 375 0.48 -26.21 -29.42
C GLN A 375 1.50 -25.11 -29.13
N GLU A 376 1.57 -24.06 -29.96
CA GLU A 376 2.48 -22.93 -29.73
C GLU A 376 2.13 -22.19 -28.44
N ILE A 377 0.84 -21.87 -28.22
CA ILE A 377 0.41 -21.16 -27.01
C ILE A 377 0.62 -22.04 -25.78
N SER A 378 0.26 -23.33 -25.82
CA SER A 378 0.45 -24.25 -24.68
C SER A 378 1.93 -24.46 -24.33
N ASN A 379 2.82 -24.56 -25.32
CA ASN A 379 4.26 -24.63 -25.08
C ASN A 379 4.81 -23.36 -24.45
N LYS A 380 4.30 -22.19 -24.87
CA LYS A 380 4.73 -20.88 -24.35
C LYS A 380 4.16 -20.60 -22.95
N PHE A 381 2.99 -21.15 -22.62
CA PHE A 381 2.22 -20.82 -21.42
C PHE A 381 1.76 -22.04 -20.62
N GLN A 382 2.67 -22.97 -20.33
CA GLN A 382 2.41 -24.26 -19.65
C GLN A 382 1.61 -24.18 -18.34
N ASN A 383 1.68 -23.06 -17.59
CA ASN A 383 0.99 -22.90 -16.29
C ASN A 383 -0.45 -22.35 -16.41
N GLN A 384 -1.00 -22.15 -17.61
CA GLN A 384 -2.34 -21.54 -17.82
C GLN A 384 -3.25 -22.36 -18.76
N GLU A 385 -2.92 -23.63 -18.98
CA GLU A 385 -3.45 -24.47 -20.06
C GLU A 385 -4.98 -24.44 -20.20
N SER A 386 -5.72 -24.45 -19.09
CA SER A 386 -7.18 -24.48 -19.09
C SER A 386 -7.86 -23.25 -19.72
N ARG A 387 -7.19 -22.08 -19.73
CA ARG A 387 -7.73 -20.80 -20.21
C ARG A 387 -7.22 -20.40 -21.60
N LEU A 388 -6.15 -21.04 -22.08
CA LEU A 388 -5.46 -20.64 -23.33
C LEU A 388 -6.39 -20.69 -24.55
N LYS A 389 -7.26 -21.69 -24.59
CA LYS A 389 -8.25 -21.89 -25.65
C LYS A 389 -9.22 -20.72 -25.81
N ASP A 390 -9.49 -19.97 -24.73
CA ASP A 390 -10.53 -18.95 -24.70
C ASP A 390 -10.03 -17.58 -25.15
N TYR A 391 -8.73 -17.30 -25.09
CA TYR A 391 -8.21 -15.93 -25.26
C TYR A 391 -8.49 -15.35 -26.66
N CYS A 392 -8.62 -16.18 -27.69
CA CYS A 392 -9.05 -15.70 -29.01
C CYS A 392 -10.50 -15.18 -28.96
N ALA A 393 -11.44 -15.97 -28.46
CA ALA A 393 -12.84 -15.57 -28.26
C ALA A 393 -12.98 -14.34 -27.34
N VAL A 394 -12.33 -14.39 -26.17
CA VAL A 394 -12.44 -13.37 -25.13
C VAL A 394 -11.81 -12.05 -25.60
N SER A 395 -10.71 -12.07 -26.35
CA SER A 395 -10.11 -10.85 -26.89
C SER A 395 -10.97 -10.17 -27.96
N ALA A 396 -11.56 -10.95 -28.88
CA ALA A 396 -12.55 -10.45 -29.82
C ALA A 396 -13.78 -9.87 -29.09
N PHE A 397 -14.23 -10.54 -28.03
CA PHE A 397 -15.34 -10.07 -27.20
C PHE A 397 -15.02 -8.75 -26.47
N VAL A 398 -13.85 -8.65 -25.83
CA VAL A 398 -13.40 -7.41 -25.17
C VAL A 398 -13.30 -6.27 -26.17
N LYS A 399 -12.82 -6.54 -27.39
CA LYS A 399 -12.77 -5.55 -28.47
C LYS A 399 -14.16 -5.03 -28.84
N VAL A 400 -15.12 -5.92 -29.12
CA VAL A 400 -16.51 -5.52 -29.43
C VAL A 400 -17.16 -4.81 -28.25
N LEU A 401 -17.03 -5.36 -27.04
CA LEU A 401 -17.63 -4.82 -25.83
C LEU A 401 -17.12 -3.42 -25.51
N LEU A 402 -15.80 -3.17 -25.51
CA LEU A 402 -15.26 -1.85 -25.18
C LEU A 402 -15.57 -0.83 -26.29
N VAL A 403 -15.37 -1.19 -27.56
CA VAL A 403 -15.42 -0.24 -28.67
C VAL A 403 -16.85 -0.03 -29.17
N SER A 404 -17.54 -1.11 -29.52
CA SER A 404 -18.89 -1.04 -30.07
C SER A 404 -19.96 -1.02 -28.97
N GLY A 405 -19.79 -1.79 -27.90
CA GLY A 405 -20.75 -1.87 -26.81
C GLY A 405 -20.75 -0.63 -25.92
N TYR A 406 -19.64 -0.38 -25.22
CA TYR A 406 -19.49 0.73 -24.29
C TYR A 406 -19.11 2.05 -24.98
N GLY A 407 -18.67 2.01 -26.24
CA GLY A 407 -18.41 3.22 -27.02
C GLY A 407 -17.06 3.88 -26.72
N PHE A 408 -16.04 3.12 -26.29
CA PHE A 408 -14.68 3.63 -26.16
C PHE A 408 -14.01 3.76 -27.54
N ASP A 409 -13.96 4.99 -28.05
CA ASP A 409 -13.31 5.38 -29.29
C ASP A 409 -11.80 5.64 -29.12
N TYR A 410 -11.14 6.08 -30.20
CA TYR A 410 -9.70 6.41 -30.19
C TYR A 410 -9.32 7.45 -29.13
N PHE A 411 -10.23 8.37 -28.77
CA PHE A 411 -9.95 9.44 -27.80
C PHE A 411 -10.20 9.01 -26.36
N SER A 412 -11.17 8.12 -26.13
CA SER A 412 -11.59 7.68 -24.80
C SER A 412 -10.92 6.37 -24.36
N PHE A 413 -10.51 5.50 -25.28
CA PHE A 413 -9.82 4.24 -24.97
C PHE A 413 -8.52 4.43 -24.13
N PRO A 414 -7.66 5.43 -24.38
CA PRO A 414 -6.48 5.67 -23.55
C PRO A 414 -6.80 6.02 -22.08
N HIS A 415 -8.05 6.40 -21.79
CA HIS A 415 -8.53 6.66 -20.44
C HIS A 415 -9.02 5.40 -19.71
N VAL A 416 -8.93 4.22 -20.33
CA VAL A 416 -9.16 2.93 -19.69
C VAL A 416 -7.85 2.38 -19.17
N PHE A 417 -7.72 2.34 -17.85
CA PHE A 417 -6.54 1.84 -17.16
C PHE A 417 -6.69 0.35 -16.87
N PHE A 418 -5.76 -0.43 -17.42
CA PHE A 418 -5.73 -1.88 -17.28
C PHE A 418 -4.63 -2.39 -16.31
N GLN A 419 -3.78 -1.55 -15.70
CA GLN A 419 -2.48 -2.05 -15.22
C GLN A 419 -1.80 -1.27 -14.06
N LYS A 420 -1.23 -2.02 -13.09
CA LYS A 420 -0.29 -1.54 -12.04
C LYS A 420 1.17 -1.90 -12.40
N LYS A 421 2.14 -1.06 -12.04
CA LYS A 421 3.60 -1.31 -12.08
C LYS A 421 4.07 -1.92 -10.76
N TYR A 422 5.19 -2.64 -10.78
CA TYR A 422 5.79 -3.28 -9.60
C TYR A 422 7.27 -2.91 -9.47
N GLY A 423 7.85 -3.10 -8.29
CA GLY A 423 9.29 -3.00 -8.01
C GLY A 423 9.68 -3.84 -6.80
N ILE A 424 10.89 -4.41 -6.79
CA ILE A 424 11.38 -5.26 -5.69
C ILE A 424 12.63 -4.62 -5.08
N VAL A 425 12.68 -4.57 -3.75
CA VAL A 425 13.87 -4.16 -2.99
C VAL A 425 14.19 -5.22 -1.94
N LEU A 426 15.40 -5.76 -1.96
CA LEU A 426 15.95 -6.53 -0.85
C LEU A 426 16.75 -5.61 0.07
N ASP A 427 16.30 -5.52 1.31
CA ASP A 427 17.01 -4.87 2.40
C ASP A 427 17.92 -5.88 3.09
N ALA A 428 19.20 -5.84 2.76
CA ALA A 428 20.22 -6.71 3.33
C ALA A 428 20.85 -6.06 4.58
N GLY A 429 20.09 -6.14 5.67
CA GLY A 429 20.50 -5.70 7.00
C GLY A 429 21.66 -6.49 7.60
N SER A 430 22.21 -6.04 8.73
CA SER A 430 23.28 -6.74 9.43
C SER A 430 22.83 -8.06 10.07
N SER A 431 21.56 -8.11 10.52
CA SER A 431 21.03 -9.23 11.30
C SER A 431 20.13 -10.16 10.49
N HIS A 432 19.46 -9.63 9.46
CA HIS A 432 18.57 -10.38 8.57
C HIS A 432 18.50 -9.70 7.20
N THR A 433 17.89 -10.37 6.22
CA THR A 433 17.53 -9.77 4.94
C THR A 433 16.00 -9.82 4.77
N SER A 434 15.39 -8.74 4.30
CA SER A 434 13.95 -8.70 3.99
C SER A 434 13.73 -8.28 2.54
N MET A 435 12.82 -8.93 1.84
CA MET A 435 12.41 -8.57 0.48
C MET A 435 11.05 -7.88 0.53
N PHE A 436 10.96 -6.72 -0.11
CA PHE A 436 9.73 -5.95 -0.26
C PHE A 436 9.34 -5.88 -1.73
N ILE A 437 8.07 -6.18 -2.02
CA ILE A 437 7.46 -5.94 -3.33
C ILE A 437 6.57 -4.72 -3.21
N TYR A 438 6.74 -3.78 -4.13
CA TYR A 438 6.00 -2.54 -4.22
C TYR A 438 5.15 -2.52 -5.49
N LYS A 439 4.02 -1.78 -5.46
CA LYS A 439 3.16 -1.55 -6.62
C LYS A 439 2.68 -0.10 -6.72
N TRP A 440 2.53 0.41 -7.94
CA TRP A 440 1.99 1.76 -8.21
C TRP A 440 1.23 1.83 -9.54
N PRO A 441 0.30 2.78 -9.73
CA PRO A 441 -0.24 3.08 -11.07
C PRO A 441 0.87 3.42 -12.07
N ALA A 442 0.65 3.23 -13.38
CA ALA A 442 1.69 3.53 -14.38
C ALA A 442 2.12 5.01 -14.42
N ASP A 443 1.23 5.89 -13.95
CA ASP A 443 1.36 7.33 -13.90
C ASP A 443 2.27 7.81 -12.76
N LYS A 444 2.80 9.03 -12.91
CA LYS A 444 3.69 9.66 -11.91
C LYS A 444 3.29 11.07 -11.62
N GLN A 445 3.53 11.49 -10.39
CA GLN A 445 3.34 12.87 -9.97
C GLN A 445 4.67 13.63 -9.98
N ASN A 446 4.79 14.65 -10.84
CA ASN A 446 6.00 15.47 -10.97
C ASN A 446 7.29 14.64 -11.11
N GLY A 447 7.20 13.52 -11.84
CA GLY A 447 8.31 12.58 -12.07
C GLY A 447 8.38 11.42 -11.09
N THR A 448 7.83 11.52 -9.87
CA THR A 448 7.92 10.49 -8.82
C THR A 448 6.64 9.65 -8.73
N GLY A 449 6.74 8.33 -8.53
CA GLY A 449 5.60 7.41 -8.42
C GLY A 449 4.85 7.53 -7.08
N ILE A 450 3.61 7.04 -7.06
CA ILE A 450 2.80 6.90 -5.83
C ILE A 450 2.80 5.40 -5.49
N VAL A 451 3.70 5.01 -4.60
CA VAL A 451 4.10 3.63 -4.36
C VAL A 451 3.41 3.09 -3.11
N SER A 452 2.87 1.89 -3.20
CA SER A 452 2.31 1.14 -2.06
C SER A 452 3.05 -0.19 -1.89
N GLN A 453 3.21 -0.68 -0.66
CA GLN A 453 3.73 -2.03 -0.44
C GLN A 453 2.69 -3.04 -0.94
N HIS A 454 3.14 -4.02 -1.70
CA HIS A 454 2.33 -5.14 -2.16
C HIS A 454 2.46 -6.35 -1.23
N SER A 455 3.69 -6.69 -0.85
CA SER A 455 4.00 -7.85 -0.01
C SER A 455 5.42 -7.76 0.57
N GLU A 456 5.71 -8.61 1.55
CA GLU A 456 7.00 -8.74 2.24
C GLU A 456 7.39 -10.22 2.42
N CYS A 457 8.69 -10.49 2.48
CA CYS A 457 9.26 -11.79 2.80
C CYS A 457 10.54 -11.65 3.62
N HIS A 458 10.60 -12.32 4.77
CA HIS A 458 11.82 -12.39 5.57
C HIS A 458 12.67 -13.57 5.14
N VAL A 459 13.93 -13.29 4.79
CA VAL A 459 14.91 -14.31 4.44
C VAL A 459 15.36 -15.04 5.70
N LYS A 460 15.40 -16.38 5.65
CA LYS A 460 15.90 -17.20 6.75
C LYS A 460 17.41 -17.02 6.93
N GLY A 461 17.85 -17.00 8.18
CA GLY A 461 19.26 -16.87 8.55
C GLY A 461 19.69 -15.42 8.82
N GLY A 462 21.01 -15.21 8.86
CA GLY A 462 21.61 -13.89 9.14
C GLY A 462 21.56 -12.92 7.96
N GLY A 463 22.04 -11.70 8.20
CA GLY A 463 22.31 -10.73 7.13
C GLY A 463 23.38 -11.24 6.16
N ILE A 464 23.40 -10.76 4.91
CA ILE A 464 24.30 -11.33 3.88
C ILE A 464 25.79 -11.29 4.27
N SER A 465 26.20 -10.35 5.13
CA SER A 465 27.58 -10.27 5.65
C SER A 465 27.98 -11.46 6.52
N SER A 466 27.05 -12.20 7.11
CA SER A 466 27.37 -13.39 7.92
C SER A 466 27.85 -14.58 7.09
N TYR A 467 27.68 -14.53 5.76
CA TYR A 467 28.15 -15.57 4.84
C TYR A 467 29.56 -15.30 4.30
N ALA A 468 30.28 -14.33 4.87
CA ALA A 468 31.68 -14.08 4.53
C ALA A 468 32.52 -15.36 4.69
N GLY A 469 33.24 -15.75 3.63
CA GLY A 469 34.00 -17.01 3.58
C GLY A 469 33.17 -18.27 3.27
N ASN A 470 31.83 -18.18 3.22
CA ASN A 470 30.94 -19.27 2.82
C ASN A 470 30.41 -19.05 1.39
N LYS A 471 31.15 -19.58 0.40
CA LYS A 471 30.81 -19.43 -1.03
C LYS A 471 29.41 -19.95 -1.35
N GLY A 472 28.59 -19.10 -1.96
CA GLY A 472 27.21 -19.36 -2.35
C GLY A 472 26.20 -19.39 -1.20
N GLY A 473 26.63 -19.09 0.03
CA GLY A 473 25.74 -19.05 1.20
C GLY A 473 24.73 -17.91 1.13
N ALA A 474 25.19 -16.69 0.83
CA ALA A 474 24.30 -15.53 0.75
C ALA A 474 23.35 -15.66 -0.44
N ALA A 475 23.85 -16.12 -1.59
CA ALA A 475 23.01 -16.36 -2.77
C ALA A 475 21.85 -17.35 -2.50
N ARG A 476 22.13 -18.49 -1.86
CA ARG A 476 21.12 -19.51 -1.53
C ARG A 476 20.08 -19.00 -0.55
N SER A 477 20.47 -18.14 0.40
CA SER A 477 19.53 -17.60 1.39
C SER A 477 18.35 -16.86 0.75
N LEU A 478 18.55 -16.24 -0.42
CA LEU A 478 17.53 -15.42 -1.08
C LEU A 478 16.48 -16.23 -1.87
N GLU A 479 16.68 -17.53 -2.08
CA GLU A 479 15.91 -18.34 -3.03
C GLU A 479 14.42 -18.36 -2.72
N GLU A 480 14.06 -18.67 -1.47
CA GLU A 480 12.67 -18.78 -1.02
C GLU A 480 11.87 -17.48 -1.26
N CYS A 481 12.46 -16.33 -0.90
CA CYS A 481 11.80 -15.04 -1.11
C CYS A 481 11.71 -14.66 -2.58
N MET A 482 12.75 -14.94 -3.38
CA MET A 482 12.71 -14.63 -4.80
C MET A 482 11.73 -15.53 -5.59
N GLU A 483 11.53 -16.78 -5.16
CA GLU A 483 10.48 -17.66 -5.67
C GLU A 483 9.09 -17.12 -5.34
N LYS A 484 8.88 -16.62 -4.11
CA LYS A 484 7.65 -15.92 -3.72
C LYS A 484 7.40 -14.70 -4.62
N ALA A 485 8.42 -13.90 -4.94
CA ALA A 485 8.27 -12.78 -5.86
C ALA A 485 7.83 -13.20 -7.27
N ILE A 486 8.34 -14.33 -7.79
CA ILE A 486 7.92 -14.88 -9.09
C ILE A 486 6.43 -15.23 -9.07
N GLN A 487 5.94 -15.78 -7.96
CA GLN A 487 4.55 -16.19 -7.79
C GLN A 487 3.60 -15.01 -7.65
N GLU A 488 4.01 -13.97 -6.91
CA GLU A 488 3.14 -12.82 -6.59
C GLU A 488 3.06 -11.78 -7.71
N ILE A 489 4.15 -11.59 -8.47
CA ILE A 489 4.16 -10.63 -9.58
C ILE A 489 3.69 -11.32 -10.86
N PRO A 490 2.75 -10.74 -11.64
CA PRO A 490 2.34 -11.33 -12.92
C PRO A 490 3.53 -11.55 -13.88
N LYS A 491 3.57 -12.69 -14.58
CA LYS A 491 4.66 -13.04 -15.52
C LYS A 491 4.94 -11.95 -16.56
N SER A 492 3.89 -11.38 -17.16
CA SER A 492 3.95 -10.23 -18.07
C SER A 492 4.70 -9.01 -17.49
N ARG A 493 4.82 -8.91 -16.16
CA ARG A 493 5.51 -7.83 -15.46
C ARG A 493 6.93 -8.16 -15.03
N HIS A 494 7.35 -9.43 -15.04
CA HIS A 494 8.66 -9.81 -14.51
C HIS A 494 9.79 -8.98 -15.14
N LYS A 495 9.93 -9.01 -16.48
CA LYS A 495 10.99 -8.28 -17.20
C LYS A 495 10.96 -6.76 -17.01
N LEU A 496 9.80 -6.20 -16.64
CA LEU A 496 9.58 -4.77 -16.43
C LEU A 496 9.76 -4.35 -14.98
N THR A 497 9.71 -5.30 -14.04
CA THR A 497 9.80 -5.05 -12.61
C THR A 497 11.26 -4.87 -12.23
N PRO A 498 11.69 -3.68 -11.78
CA PRO A 498 13.06 -3.48 -11.37
C PRO A 498 13.33 -4.17 -10.02
N LEU A 499 14.49 -4.80 -9.92
CA LEU A 499 14.94 -5.57 -8.76
C LEU A 499 16.26 -4.97 -8.25
N TYR A 500 16.28 -4.62 -6.97
CA TYR A 500 17.44 -4.03 -6.30
C TYR A 500 17.76 -4.79 -5.01
N LEU A 501 19.04 -4.82 -4.65
CA LEU A 501 19.48 -5.14 -3.29
C LEU A 501 20.32 -4.00 -2.74
N GLY A 502 19.97 -3.54 -1.55
CA GLY A 502 20.77 -2.60 -0.78
C GLY A 502 21.24 -3.23 0.52
N ALA A 503 22.54 -3.23 0.75
CA ALA A 503 23.14 -3.71 1.99
C ALA A 503 23.56 -2.54 2.89
N THR A 504 23.38 -2.70 4.21
CA THR A 504 23.56 -1.59 5.17
C THR A 504 24.78 -1.79 6.06
N GLY A 505 24.70 -1.46 7.36
CA GLY A 505 25.83 -1.43 8.29
C GLY A 505 26.64 -2.73 8.37
N GLY A 506 26.00 -3.90 8.22
CA GLY A 506 26.72 -5.19 8.28
C GLY A 506 27.76 -5.35 7.17
N MET A 507 27.36 -5.06 5.93
CA MET A 507 28.29 -5.08 4.79
C MET A 507 29.28 -3.91 4.82
N ARG A 508 28.92 -2.75 5.40
CA ARG A 508 29.89 -1.67 5.66
C ARG A 508 31.01 -2.14 6.59
N LEU A 509 30.68 -2.84 7.68
CA LEU A 509 31.67 -3.42 8.60
C LEU A 509 32.53 -4.49 7.91
N LEU A 510 31.91 -5.39 7.14
CA LEU A 510 32.65 -6.41 6.39
C LEU A 510 33.59 -5.81 5.35
N ASN A 511 33.16 -4.75 4.65
CA ASN A 511 33.99 -4.07 3.67
C ASN A 511 35.21 -3.39 4.31
N ILE A 512 35.08 -2.89 5.54
CA ILE A 512 36.20 -2.31 6.31
C ILE A 512 37.18 -3.41 6.75
N SER A 513 36.69 -4.51 7.29
CA SER A 513 37.54 -5.56 7.87
C SER A 513 38.12 -6.51 6.82
N LYS A 514 37.34 -6.84 5.80
CA LYS A 514 37.62 -7.86 4.78
C LYS A 514 37.00 -7.48 3.41
N PRO A 515 37.54 -6.47 2.71
CA PRO A 515 36.96 -5.96 1.46
C PRO A 515 36.79 -7.03 0.38
N LYS A 516 37.74 -7.98 0.26
CA LYS A 516 37.63 -9.08 -0.71
C LYS A 516 36.44 -10.00 -0.44
N GLU A 517 36.20 -10.37 0.81
CA GLU A 517 35.05 -11.22 1.18
C GLU A 517 33.73 -10.45 0.99
N SER A 518 33.73 -9.14 1.26
CA SER A 518 32.59 -8.26 0.96
C SER A 518 32.25 -8.25 -0.53
N ASP A 519 33.25 -8.06 -1.39
CA ASP A 519 33.07 -8.07 -2.85
C ASP A 519 32.59 -9.43 -3.36
N GLU A 520 33.11 -10.52 -2.81
CA GLU A 520 32.67 -11.88 -3.14
C GLU A 520 31.20 -12.11 -2.78
N VAL A 521 30.76 -11.70 -1.59
CA VAL A 521 29.35 -11.80 -1.14
C VAL A 521 28.42 -10.98 -2.03
N LEU A 522 28.77 -9.72 -2.35
CA LEU A 522 27.95 -8.90 -3.26
C LEU A 522 27.88 -9.50 -4.65
N LYS A 523 29.00 -10.04 -5.15
CA LYS A 523 29.07 -10.63 -6.48
C LYS A 523 28.19 -11.87 -6.58
N GLU A 524 28.27 -12.80 -5.63
CA GLU A 524 27.43 -14.02 -5.67
C GLU A 524 25.94 -13.69 -5.57
N VAL A 525 25.57 -12.70 -4.75
CA VAL A 525 24.18 -12.25 -4.64
C VAL A 525 23.73 -11.59 -5.94
N ALA A 526 24.55 -10.70 -6.52
CA ALA A 526 24.25 -10.07 -7.79
C ALA A 526 24.09 -11.11 -8.92
N ASP A 527 24.99 -12.08 -8.99
CA ASP A 527 24.95 -13.12 -10.01
C ASP A 527 23.73 -14.03 -9.83
N LYS A 528 23.33 -14.33 -8.60
CA LYS A 528 22.08 -15.04 -8.30
C LYS A 528 20.84 -14.22 -8.66
N LEU A 529 20.77 -12.93 -8.29
CA LEU A 529 19.61 -12.09 -8.59
C LEU A 529 19.40 -11.89 -10.10
N LYS A 530 20.48 -11.90 -10.90
CA LYS A 530 20.41 -11.87 -12.37
C LYS A 530 19.77 -13.11 -12.99
N THR A 531 19.69 -14.24 -12.27
CA THR A 531 19.06 -15.46 -12.81
C THR A 531 17.53 -15.41 -12.76
N TYR A 532 16.95 -14.49 -12.00
CA TYR A 532 15.50 -14.31 -11.88
C TYR A 532 14.94 -13.49 -13.04
N PRO A 533 13.64 -13.64 -13.38
CA PRO A 533 13.05 -13.01 -14.57
C PRO A 533 12.83 -11.49 -14.45
N PHE A 534 13.33 -10.87 -13.37
CA PHE A 534 13.16 -9.45 -13.06
C PHE A 534 14.25 -8.59 -13.69
N SER A 535 13.97 -7.29 -13.85
CA SER A 535 14.96 -6.33 -14.33
C SER A 535 15.96 -5.99 -13.21
N PHE A 536 16.99 -6.82 -13.03
CA PHE A 536 18.04 -6.57 -12.03
C PHE A 536 18.77 -5.25 -12.33
N LYS A 537 18.80 -4.35 -11.34
CA LYS A 537 19.39 -3.02 -11.47
C LYS A 537 20.67 -2.84 -10.66
N GLY A 538 20.92 -3.69 -9.68
CA GLY A 538 22.16 -3.68 -8.91
C GLY A 538 22.01 -4.24 -7.50
N ALA A 539 23.15 -4.65 -6.95
CA ALA A 539 23.34 -4.97 -5.54
C ALA A 539 24.47 -4.08 -5.02
N THR A 540 24.19 -3.23 -4.04
CA THR A 540 25.13 -2.18 -3.59
C THR A 540 25.14 -2.05 -2.07
N ILE A 541 26.27 -1.62 -1.50
CA ILE A 541 26.34 -1.21 -0.09
C ILE A 541 25.92 0.27 -0.02
N LEU A 542 24.85 0.57 0.71
CA LEU A 542 24.39 1.94 0.92
C LEU A 542 25.36 2.67 1.84
N SER A 543 25.59 3.95 1.55
CA SER A 543 26.21 4.84 2.54
C SER A 543 25.28 5.02 3.74
N GLY A 544 25.84 5.34 4.91
CA GLY A 544 25.03 5.57 6.11
C GLY A 544 24.07 6.75 5.95
N GLN A 545 24.49 7.79 5.21
CA GLN A 545 23.68 8.95 4.88
C GLN A 545 22.51 8.58 3.98
N GLU A 546 22.72 7.71 2.98
CA GLU A 546 21.65 7.20 2.11
C GLU A 546 20.62 6.38 2.88
N GLU A 547 21.06 5.47 3.74
CA GLU A 547 20.17 4.66 4.60
C GLU A 547 19.27 5.56 5.47
N GLY A 548 19.87 6.55 6.14
CA GLY A 548 19.12 7.52 6.93
C GLY A 548 18.20 8.42 6.10
N ALA A 549 18.66 8.86 4.92
CA ALA A 549 17.90 9.71 4.02
C ALA A 549 16.68 8.99 3.44
N TYR A 550 16.85 7.76 2.96
CA TYR A 550 15.75 6.98 2.41
C TYR A 550 14.76 6.55 3.51
N GLY A 551 15.22 6.26 4.73
CA GLY A 551 14.32 6.07 5.88
C GLY A 551 13.46 7.30 6.15
N TRP A 552 14.05 8.49 6.11
CA TRP A 552 13.31 9.75 6.21
C TRP A 552 12.34 9.97 5.05
N VAL A 553 12.70 9.57 3.82
CA VAL A 553 11.77 9.59 2.68
C VAL A 553 10.57 8.67 2.96
N THR A 554 10.78 7.45 3.44
CA THR A 554 9.70 6.53 3.79
C THR A 554 8.76 7.13 4.83
N VAL A 555 9.30 7.62 5.95
CA VAL A 555 8.50 8.24 7.03
C VAL A 555 7.64 9.37 6.48
N ASN A 556 8.23 10.29 5.72
CA ASN A 556 7.51 11.45 5.20
C ASN A 556 6.58 11.13 4.03
N TYR A 557 6.84 10.07 3.30
CA TYR A 557 5.92 9.58 2.28
C TYR A 557 4.68 8.94 2.92
N LEU A 558 4.87 8.04 3.89
CA LEU A 558 3.78 7.36 4.61
C LEU A 558 2.96 8.34 5.48
N LEU A 559 3.58 9.41 5.97
CA LEU A 559 2.87 10.51 6.66
C LEU A 559 2.31 11.57 5.69
N GLU A 560 2.36 11.32 4.38
CA GLU A 560 1.89 12.21 3.30
C GLU A 560 2.48 13.64 3.32
N LYS A 561 3.68 13.81 3.86
CA LYS A 561 4.36 15.11 3.99
C LYS A 561 4.93 15.64 2.68
N PHE A 562 5.24 14.77 1.72
CA PHE A 562 5.82 15.20 0.42
C PHE A 562 4.79 15.64 -0.60
N ILE A 563 3.75 14.83 -0.74
CA ILE A 563 2.65 15.05 -1.66
C ILE A 563 1.35 14.78 -0.94
N LYS A 564 0.48 15.77 -0.99
CA LYS A 564 -0.88 15.69 -0.47
C LYS A 564 -1.79 16.14 -1.58
N TYR A 565 -2.69 15.27 -1.99
CA TYR A 565 -3.66 15.68 -2.99
C TYR A 565 -4.65 16.68 -2.42
N SER A 566 -4.82 17.78 -3.12
CA SER A 566 -5.64 18.90 -2.67
C SER A 566 -7.06 18.84 -3.17
N PHE A 567 -7.90 19.60 -2.48
CA PHE A 567 -9.31 19.84 -2.77
C PHE A 567 -9.60 20.40 -4.18
N VAL A 568 -8.58 20.78 -4.95
CA VAL A 568 -8.71 21.34 -6.31
C VAL A 568 -8.35 20.33 -7.41
N GLY A 569 -8.21 19.04 -7.10
CA GLY A 569 -7.85 18.06 -8.14
C GLY A 569 -6.37 18.05 -8.49
N GLN A 570 -5.49 18.57 -7.62
CA GLN A 570 -4.05 18.67 -7.87
C GLN A 570 -3.25 18.13 -6.70
N TRP A 571 -2.17 17.40 -6.96
CA TRP A 571 -1.18 17.08 -5.95
C TRP A 571 -0.46 18.36 -5.52
N LEU A 572 -0.68 18.77 -4.28
CA LEU A 572 0.04 19.88 -3.66
C LEU A 572 1.18 19.33 -2.79
N SER A 573 2.24 20.12 -2.66
CA SER A 573 3.22 19.91 -1.60
C SER A 573 2.67 20.61 -0.35
N PRO A 574 2.30 19.89 0.73
CA PRO A 574 1.53 20.46 1.84
C PRO A 574 2.27 21.49 2.70
N GLY A 575 3.55 21.78 2.47
CA GLY A 575 4.32 22.76 3.25
C GLY A 575 5.50 22.14 3.99
N LYS A 576 6.19 22.93 4.81
CA LYS A 576 7.60 22.74 5.20
C LYS A 576 7.89 21.67 6.26
N ASP A 577 6.90 21.21 7.02
CA ASP A 577 7.17 20.43 8.23
C ASP A 577 7.15 18.92 7.95
N THR A 578 8.32 18.42 7.61
CA THR A 578 8.61 16.99 7.54
C THR A 578 8.87 16.43 8.95
N ALA A 579 8.57 15.14 9.16
CA ALA A 579 8.97 14.44 10.36
C ALA A 579 10.43 13.97 10.23
N GLY A 580 11.17 13.98 11.33
CA GLY A 580 12.45 13.30 11.42
C GLY A 580 12.30 11.78 11.47
N ALA A 581 13.38 11.08 11.18
CA ALA A 581 13.48 9.63 11.19
C ALA A 581 14.63 9.19 12.10
N LEU A 582 14.34 8.27 13.01
CA LEU A 582 15.33 7.60 13.88
C LEU A 582 15.31 6.10 13.58
N ASP A 583 16.44 5.57 13.15
CA ASP A 583 16.61 4.15 12.83
C ASP A 583 17.67 3.54 13.75
N LEU A 584 17.37 2.41 14.39
CA LEU A 584 18.33 1.63 15.17
C LEU A 584 18.43 0.23 14.59
N GLY A 585 19.42 0.04 13.73
CA GLY A 585 19.80 -1.26 13.20
C GLY A 585 20.76 -2.03 14.12
N GLY A 586 21.18 -3.21 13.68
CA GLY A 586 22.14 -4.04 14.43
C GLY A 586 23.57 -3.48 14.43
N ALA A 587 24.00 -2.85 13.33
CA ALA A 587 25.38 -2.38 13.15
C ALA A 587 25.56 -0.85 13.24
N SER A 588 24.52 -0.08 12.95
CA SER A 588 24.52 1.38 13.02
C SER A 588 23.17 1.93 13.48
N THR A 589 23.16 3.20 13.85
CA THR A 589 21.93 3.97 14.07
C THR A 589 21.97 5.27 13.26
N GLN A 590 20.81 5.77 12.86
CA GLN A 590 20.66 6.93 12.00
C GLN A 590 19.69 7.94 12.62
N ILE A 591 20.00 9.21 12.40
CA ILE A 591 19.12 10.35 12.67
C ILE A 591 19.07 11.24 11.44
N THR A 592 17.86 11.52 10.97
CA THR A 592 17.63 12.32 9.76
C THR A 592 16.46 13.27 9.94
N PHE A 593 16.60 14.54 9.61
CA PHE A 593 15.50 15.52 9.62
C PHE A 593 15.79 16.73 8.72
N GLU A 594 14.75 17.42 8.27
CA GLU A 594 14.91 18.66 7.48
C GLU A 594 15.48 19.78 8.35
N THR A 595 16.49 20.50 7.86
CA THR A 595 17.17 21.56 8.60
C THR A 595 17.39 22.81 7.74
N ALA A 596 17.47 23.97 8.37
CA ALA A 596 17.76 25.23 7.70
C ALA A 596 19.20 25.26 7.11
N PRO A 597 19.48 26.11 6.10
CA PRO A 597 20.72 26.09 5.31
C PRO A 597 22.01 26.49 6.06
N THR A 598 21.92 27.09 7.25
CA THR A 598 23.05 27.71 7.98
C THR A 598 23.80 26.73 8.89
N VAL A 599 24.04 25.51 8.42
CA VAL A 599 24.60 24.40 9.21
C VAL A 599 26.10 24.23 8.94
N GLY A 600 26.90 24.13 10.02
CA GLY A 600 28.37 24.22 10.02
C GLY A 600 29.17 23.04 9.44
N ASN A 601 28.52 21.94 9.04
CA ASN A 601 29.17 20.81 8.35
C ASN A 601 28.40 20.42 7.08
N LYS A 602 29.06 20.46 5.92
CA LYS A 602 28.46 20.10 4.63
C LYS A 602 28.31 18.59 4.42
N ASP A 603 29.09 17.76 5.11
CA ASP A 603 29.14 16.31 4.88
C ASP A 603 27.93 15.55 5.46
N SER A 604 27.25 16.15 6.44
CA SER A 604 26.01 15.62 7.02
C SER A 604 24.75 16.22 6.37
N LEU A 605 24.91 16.99 5.28
CA LEU A 605 23.80 17.58 4.54
C LEU A 605 23.56 16.85 3.23
N MET A 606 22.34 16.37 3.02
CA MET A 606 21.93 15.75 1.75
C MET A 606 20.83 16.56 1.09
N LYS A 607 20.89 16.67 -0.24
CA LYS A 607 19.85 17.28 -1.06
C LYS A 607 19.09 16.20 -1.81
N LEU A 608 17.77 16.22 -1.71
CA LEU A 608 16.88 15.28 -2.39
C LEU A 608 15.86 16.07 -3.22
N ARG A 609 15.54 15.60 -4.42
CA ARG A 609 14.43 16.14 -5.21
C ARG A 609 13.31 15.12 -5.29
N LEU A 610 12.18 15.41 -4.67
CA LEU A 610 11.01 14.54 -4.62
C LEU A 610 9.77 15.33 -5.00
N TYR A 611 8.97 14.80 -5.93
CA TYR A 611 7.72 15.41 -6.39
C TYR A 611 7.86 16.87 -6.87
N GLY A 612 9.03 17.23 -7.40
CA GLY A 612 9.35 18.57 -7.89
C GLY A 612 9.85 19.57 -6.84
N ARG A 613 9.97 19.18 -5.55
CA ARG A 613 10.57 19.99 -4.48
C ARG A 613 11.98 19.49 -4.13
N ASP A 614 12.89 20.43 -3.90
CA ASP A 614 14.21 20.16 -3.36
C ASP A 614 14.15 20.25 -1.82
N TYR A 615 14.56 19.18 -1.15
CA TYR A 615 14.68 19.07 0.30
C TYR A 615 16.15 19.10 0.68
N GLN A 616 16.46 19.78 1.79
CA GLN A 616 17.77 19.75 2.41
C GLN A 616 17.63 19.15 3.80
N ILE A 617 18.24 17.98 3.98
CA ILE A 617 18.13 17.20 5.21
C ILE A 617 19.50 17.10 5.88
N TYR A 618 19.50 17.17 7.20
CA TYR A 618 20.59 16.65 8.02
C TYR A 618 20.41 15.14 8.10
N THR A 619 21.45 14.38 7.83
CA THR A 619 21.47 12.91 7.96
C THR A 619 22.82 12.50 8.54
N GLN A 620 22.78 11.67 9.56
CA GLN A 620 23.98 11.13 10.18
C GLN A 620 23.78 9.66 10.54
N SER A 621 24.78 8.85 10.20
CA SER A 621 24.86 7.43 10.60
C SER A 621 26.02 7.23 11.56
N PHE A 622 25.75 6.62 12.69
CA PHE A 622 26.75 6.24 13.69
C PHE A 622 27.03 4.74 13.54
N LEU A 623 28.00 4.41 12.70
CA LEU A 623 28.49 3.03 12.58
C LEU A 623 29.08 2.56 13.92
N CYS A 624 28.91 1.29 14.26
CA CYS A 624 29.27 0.70 15.55
C CYS A 624 28.42 1.15 16.76
N PHE A 625 27.34 1.92 16.51
CA PHE A 625 26.33 2.28 17.51
C PHE A 625 24.97 1.64 17.25
N GLY A 626 24.90 0.65 16.34
CA GLY A 626 23.74 -0.23 16.26
C GLY A 626 23.69 -1.19 17.44
N ARG A 627 22.49 -1.71 17.74
CA ARG A 627 22.18 -2.55 18.89
C ARG A 627 23.25 -3.62 19.15
N GLN A 628 23.50 -4.49 18.17
CA GLN A 628 24.43 -5.61 18.32
C GLN A 628 25.87 -5.16 18.57
N GLN A 629 26.33 -4.11 17.88
CA GLN A 629 27.70 -3.64 18.02
C GLN A 629 27.94 -2.94 19.36
N VAL A 630 26.94 -2.24 19.90
CA VAL A 630 27.04 -1.67 21.26
C VAL A 630 27.17 -2.78 22.31
N LEU A 631 26.38 -3.86 22.20
CA LEU A 631 26.48 -5.00 23.11
C LEU A 631 27.88 -5.63 23.07
N LEU A 632 28.46 -5.83 21.88
CA LEU A 632 29.83 -6.34 21.74
C LEU A 632 30.90 -5.37 22.25
N ARG A 633 30.70 -4.06 22.08
CA ARG A 633 31.60 -3.03 22.61
C ARG A 633 31.55 -2.95 24.14
N LEU A 634 30.36 -3.14 24.72
CA LEU A 634 30.18 -3.21 26.16
C LEU A 634 30.94 -4.41 26.75
N LEU A 635 30.85 -5.59 26.12
CA LEU A 635 31.62 -6.76 26.54
C LEU A 635 33.13 -6.51 26.53
N ALA A 636 33.65 -5.94 25.43
CA ALA A 636 35.08 -5.59 25.33
C ALA A 636 35.51 -4.55 26.39
N LEU A 637 34.65 -3.55 26.68
CA LEU A 637 34.89 -2.57 27.73
C LEU A 637 34.95 -3.23 29.12
N LEU A 638 34.03 -4.15 29.42
CA LEU A 638 33.99 -4.84 30.71
C LEU A 638 35.22 -5.73 30.92
N MET A 639 35.65 -6.45 29.88
CA MET A 639 36.91 -7.23 29.93
C MET A 639 38.11 -6.33 30.26
N THR A 640 38.22 -5.20 29.55
CA THR A 640 39.31 -4.24 29.75
C THR A 640 39.30 -3.64 31.16
N THR A 641 38.12 -3.24 31.64
CA THR A 641 37.99 -2.51 32.92
C THR A 641 38.06 -3.43 34.14
N GLN A 642 37.68 -4.70 34.01
CA GLN A 642 37.78 -5.68 35.09
C GLN A 642 39.13 -6.43 35.10
N GLY A 643 39.96 -6.25 34.06
CA GLY A 643 41.27 -6.90 33.96
C GLY A 643 41.18 -8.43 33.86
N SER A 644 40.13 -8.96 33.22
CA SER A 644 39.87 -10.39 33.11
C SER A 644 39.69 -10.84 31.66
N ASP A 645 40.46 -11.85 31.27
CA ASP A 645 40.47 -12.39 29.91
C ASP A 645 39.49 -13.57 29.73
N ARG A 646 38.88 -14.06 30.81
CA ARG A 646 38.11 -15.32 30.81
C ARG A 646 36.77 -15.27 31.53
N SER A 647 36.56 -14.29 32.42
CA SER A 647 35.32 -14.17 33.18
C SER A 647 35.00 -12.72 33.49
N ILE A 648 33.80 -12.25 33.16
CA ILE A 648 33.35 -10.90 33.49
C ILE A 648 32.02 -10.92 34.23
N VAL A 649 31.84 -9.89 35.06
CA VAL A 649 30.55 -9.56 35.66
C VAL A 649 29.86 -8.52 34.78
N HIS A 650 28.66 -8.80 34.30
CA HIS A 650 27.94 -7.98 33.33
C HIS A 650 26.74 -7.27 33.98
N PRO A 651 26.86 -5.97 34.32
CA PRO A 651 25.81 -5.27 35.07
C PRO A 651 24.53 -5.07 34.26
N CYS A 652 24.61 -5.11 32.93
CA CYS A 652 23.44 -4.97 32.07
C CYS A 652 22.73 -6.29 31.77
N TYR A 653 23.31 -7.43 32.14
CA TYR A 653 22.62 -8.71 32.02
C TYR A 653 21.85 -8.97 33.32
N PRO A 654 20.63 -9.52 33.23
CA PRO A 654 19.77 -9.74 34.38
C PRO A 654 20.42 -10.72 35.37
N ALA A 655 20.01 -10.67 36.63
CA ALA A 655 20.74 -11.23 37.79
C ALA A 655 21.27 -12.67 37.60
N ASP A 656 20.63 -13.71 38.10
CA ASP A 656 20.82 -15.14 37.77
C ASP A 656 21.19 -15.60 36.32
N TYR A 657 21.48 -14.74 35.33
CA TYR A 657 21.96 -15.13 34.00
C TYR A 657 23.45 -15.50 33.98
N SER A 658 23.80 -16.58 33.27
CA SER A 658 25.18 -16.98 33.01
C SER A 658 25.32 -17.56 31.61
N ASP A 659 26.41 -17.22 30.91
CA ASP A 659 26.66 -17.70 29.55
C ASP A 659 28.16 -17.74 29.23
N SER A 660 28.51 -18.41 28.13
CA SER A 660 29.87 -18.57 27.64
C SER A 660 29.92 -18.27 26.15
N ILE A 661 30.57 -17.18 25.76
CA ILE A 661 30.71 -16.78 24.34
C ILE A 661 32.17 -16.86 23.89
N LYS A 662 32.40 -17.10 22.59
CA LYS A 662 33.76 -17.08 22.04
C LYS A 662 34.34 -15.67 22.00
N LEU A 663 35.63 -15.54 22.30
CA LEU A 663 36.33 -14.26 22.18
C LEU A 663 36.35 -13.71 20.74
N SER A 664 36.39 -14.58 19.73
CA SER A 664 36.19 -14.20 18.32
C SER A 664 34.90 -13.41 18.09
N SER A 665 33.78 -13.82 18.69
CA SER A 665 32.51 -13.11 18.56
C SER A 665 32.54 -11.69 19.11
N VAL A 666 33.42 -11.42 20.08
CA VAL A 666 33.62 -10.09 20.68
C VAL A 666 34.61 -9.25 19.87
N PHE A 667 35.73 -9.80 19.44
CA PHE A 667 36.86 -9.01 18.91
C PHE A 667 37.06 -9.08 17.38
N ASP A 668 36.36 -9.95 16.66
CA ASP A 668 36.48 -10.04 15.19
C ASP A 668 35.74 -8.90 14.46
N THR A 669 34.93 -8.12 15.17
CA THR A 669 34.30 -6.89 14.63
C THR A 669 35.29 -5.73 14.58
N PRO A 670 35.29 -4.90 13.52
CA PRO A 670 36.12 -3.70 13.46
C PRO A 670 35.70 -2.61 14.47
N CYS A 671 34.56 -2.76 15.14
CA CYS A 671 34.06 -1.83 16.15
C CYS A 671 34.81 -1.90 17.49
N ASN A 672 35.57 -2.98 17.72
CA ASN A 672 36.36 -3.17 18.92
C ASN A 672 37.84 -2.97 18.61
N LYS A 673 38.52 -2.16 19.43
CA LYS A 673 39.98 -2.02 19.35
C LYS A 673 40.60 -3.37 19.74
N ARG A 674 41.43 -3.94 18.87
CA ARG A 674 42.25 -5.13 19.20
C ARG A 674 43.31 -4.70 20.22
N GLN A 675 43.04 -4.89 21.50
CA GLN A 675 43.94 -4.42 22.56
C GLN A 675 45.18 -5.31 22.73
N THR A 676 45.13 -6.59 22.35
CA THR A 676 46.25 -7.56 22.39
C THR A 676 45.96 -8.76 21.48
N PRO A 677 46.95 -9.63 21.16
CA PRO A 677 46.69 -10.94 20.58
C PRO A 677 45.84 -11.77 21.56
N TYR A 678 44.58 -12.02 21.25
CA TYR A 678 43.71 -12.96 21.97
C TYR A 678 43.68 -14.31 21.24
N LYS A 679 43.27 -15.37 21.94
CA LYS A 679 42.99 -16.67 21.34
C LYS A 679 41.53 -16.69 20.87
N PRO A 680 41.23 -16.74 19.56
CA PRO A 680 39.86 -16.59 19.05
C PRO A 680 38.87 -17.65 19.53
N ASP A 681 39.36 -18.86 19.82
CA ASP A 681 38.57 -20.00 20.29
C ASP A 681 38.41 -20.08 21.81
N ASP A 682 39.05 -19.21 22.58
CA ASP A 682 38.85 -19.15 24.03
C ASP A 682 37.44 -18.62 24.34
N ASN A 683 36.87 -19.10 25.44
CA ASN A 683 35.53 -18.73 25.89
C ASN A 683 35.59 -17.68 27.02
N LEU A 684 34.76 -16.65 26.90
CA LEU A 684 34.47 -15.66 27.92
C LEU A 684 33.24 -16.11 28.71
N GLN A 685 33.43 -16.40 30.01
CA GLN A 685 32.35 -16.60 30.95
C GLN A 685 31.73 -15.26 31.34
N ILE A 686 30.42 -15.17 31.30
CA ILE A 686 29.67 -13.95 31.60
C ILE A 686 28.67 -14.28 32.69
N LYS A 687 28.66 -13.45 33.75
CA LYS A 687 27.67 -13.53 34.82
C LYS A 687 26.90 -12.22 34.95
N GLY A 688 25.58 -12.27 34.84
CA GLY A 688 24.70 -11.12 35.00
C GLY A 688 24.57 -10.67 36.46
N THR A 689 24.18 -9.41 36.67
CA THR A 689 23.88 -8.88 38.01
C THR A 689 22.67 -7.95 38.06
N GLY A 690 22.11 -7.51 36.93
CA GLY A 690 20.95 -6.60 36.89
C GLY A 690 21.16 -5.30 37.66
N ASN A 691 22.24 -4.56 37.36
CA ASN A 691 22.55 -3.30 38.05
C ASN A 691 22.43 -2.11 37.11
N TYR A 692 21.28 -1.42 37.19
CA TYR A 692 20.97 -0.24 36.37
C TYR A 692 22.08 0.82 36.39
N ASN A 693 22.54 1.25 37.58
CA ASN A 693 23.49 2.37 37.70
C ASN A 693 24.85 2.03 37.08
N GLN A 694 25.36 0.82 37.34
CA GLN A 694 26.61 0.36 36.73
C GLN A 694 26.46 0.14 35.22
N CYS A 695 25.32 -0.38 34.77
CA CYS A 695 25.05 -0.55 33.35
C CYS A 695 25.01 0.81 32.63
N LEU A 696 24.27 1.79 33.17
CA LEU A 696 24.19 3.15 32.64
C LEU A 696 25.57 3.79 32.57
N GLY A 697 26.37 3.64 33.64
CA GLY A 697 27.75 4.13 33.68
C GLY A 697 28.63 3.52 32.58
N ASN A 698 28.55 2.20 32.38
CA ASN A 698 29.37 1.51 31.38
C ASN A 698 28.92 1.78 29.94
N ILE A 699 27.62 1.79 29.66
CA ILE A 699 27.12 2.17 28.33
C ILE A 699 27.45 3.63 28.04
N SER A 700 27.30 4.54 29.00
CA SER A 700 27.64 5.96 28.81
C SER A 700 29.12 6.17 28.43
N ARG A 701 30.04 5.31 28.91
CA ARG A 701 31.47 5.36 28.56
C ARG A 701 31.77 4.99 27.09
N LEU A 702 30.81 4.38 26.38
CA LEU A 702 30.96 4.08 24.96
C LEU A 702 30.76 5.32 24.07
N PHE A 703 30.31 6.43 24.65
CA PHE A 703 30.06 7.71 24.00
C PHE A 703 31.00 8.78 24.57
N SER A 704 31.49 9.68 23.72
CA SER A 704 32.20 10.88 24.15
C SER A 704 31.30 12.11 24.00
N PHE A 705 31.03 12.81 25.11
CA PHE A 705 30.19 14.02 25.12
C PHE A 705 30.99 15.31 25.30
N ASP A 706 32.25 15.23 25.75
CA ASP A 706 33.04 16.39 26.16
C ASP A 706 33.76 17.09 24.99
N ASN A 707 33.92 16.40 23.86
CA ASN A 707 34.60 16.93 22.68
C ASN A 707 33.59 17.42 21.65
N CYS A 708 33.46 18.74 21.47
CA CYS A 708 32.68 19.31 20.37
C CYS A 708 33.35 20.54 19.76
N SER A 709 33.79 20.41 18.51
CA SER A 709 34.38 21.52 17.73
C SER A 709 33.34 22.40 17.03
N TYR A 710 32.06 22.11 17.24
CA TYR A 710 30.93 22.80 16.61
C TYR A 710 30.06 23.50 17.66
N SER A 711 29.06 24.26 17.22
CA SER A 711 28.09 24.92 18.11
C SER A 711 27.27 23.93 18.95
N ARG A 712 27.03 22.74 18.40
CA ARG A 712 26.38 21.61 19.07
C ARG A 712 26.83 20.31 18.41
N CYS A 713 27.05 19.30 19.23
CA CYS A 713 27.32 17.95 18.79
C CYS A 713 26.28 17.01 19.41
N SER A 714 26.15 15.83 18.81
CA SER A 714 25.51 14.70 19.47
C SER A 714 26.49 14.04 20.43
N PHE A 715 27.37 13.21 19.91
CA PHE A 715 28.47 12.55 20.60
C PHE A 715 29.63 12.29 19.63
N ASP A 716 30.80 11.95 20.17
CA ASP A 716 32.04 11.68 19.43
C ASP A 716 32.49 12.84 18.53
N GLY A 717 32.21 14.08 18.94
CA GLY A 717 32.54 15.30 18.16
C GLY A 717 31.73 15.47 16.89
N VAL A 718 30.67 14.69 16.69
CA VAL A 718 29.84 14.75 15.49
C VAL A 718 28.85 15.90 15.61
N PHE A 719 28.93 16.83 14.65
CA PHE A 719 27.99 17.93 14.52
C PHE A 719 26.54 17.42 14.44
N GLN A 720 25.65 18.02 15.24
CA GLN A 720 24.21 17.80 15.13
C GLN A 720 23.46 19.13 15.36
N PRO A 721 22.51 19.52 14.49
CA PRO A 721 21.62 20.64 14.77
C PRO A 721 20.68 20.29 15.94
N SER A 722 20.03 21.30 16.52
CA SER A 722 18.95 21.07 17.47
C SER A 722 17.83 20.27 16.80
N VAL A 723 17.33 19.24 17.47
CA VAL A 723 16.17 18.48 17.01
C VAL A 723 14.94 19.38 16.97
N THR A 724 14.19 19.35 15.87
CA THR A 724 13.00 20.17 15.65
C THR A 724 11.90 19.36 14.98
N GLY A 725 10.65 19.60 15.39
CA GLY A 725 9.49 18.91 14.82
C GLY A 725 9.29 17.50 15.38
N ASN A 726 8.39 16.76 14.74
CA ASN A 726 8.06 15.39 15.13
C ASN A 726 9.07 14.39 14.57
N PHE A 727 9.31 13.29 15.28
CA PHE A 727 10.19 12.21 14.83
C PHE A 727 9.43 10.88 14.84
N MET A 728 9.72 10.02 13.86
CA MET A 728 9.31 8.62 13.87
C MET A 728 10.54 7.76 14.13
N ALA A 729 10.48 6.97 15.21
CA ALA A 729 11.51 6.01 15.61
C ALA A 729 11.05 4.59 15.30
N PHE A 730 11.85 3.85 14.52
CA PHE A 730 11.51 2.51 14.02
C PHE A 730 12.67 1.53 14.22
N SER A 731 12.53 0.29 13.73
CA SER A 731 13.49 -0.80 13.96
C SER A 731 13.65 -1.09 15.46
N ALA A 732 14.88 -1.30 15.97
CA ALA A 732 15.08 -1.66 17.37
C ALA A 732 14.65 -0.56 18.37
N PHE A 733 14.47 0.71 17.93
CA PHE A 733 13.83 1.72 18.79
C PHE A 733 12.41 1.29 19.16
N PHE A 734 11.61 0.85 18.18
CA PHE A 734 10.24 0.41 18.40
C PHE A 734 10.18 -0.85 19.27
N TYR A 735 10.93 -1.90 18.90
CA TYR A 735 10.88 -3.18 19.63
C TYR A 735 11.31 -3.03 21.10
N THR A 736 12.38 -2.27 21.35
CA THR A 736 12.86 -2.01 22.72
C THR A 736 11.87 -1.18 23.52
N HIS A 737 11.32 -0.11 22.92
CA HIS A 737 10.32 0.74 23.57
C HIS A 737 9.02 -0.01 23.89
N SER A 738 8.54 -0.84 22.95
CA SER A 738 7.33 -1.65 23.12
C SER A 738 7.50 -2.66 24.27
N PHE A 739 8.62 -3.37 24.31
CA PHE A 739 8.94 -4.27 25.42
C PHE A 739 9.04 -3.52 26.75
N LEU A 740 9.74 -2.38 26.79
CA LEU A 740 9.88 -1.55 27.99
C LEU A 740 8.53 -1.14 28.58
N GLN A 741 7.63 -0.60 27.77
CA GLN A 741 6.30 -0.19 28.23
C GLN A 741 5.50 -1.37 28.78
N LYS A 742 5.54 -2.51 28.07
CA LYS A 742 4.85 -3.74 28.49
C LYS A 742 5.42 -4.31 29.78
N ALA A 743 6.75 -4.37 29.91
CA ALA A 743 7.43 -4.99 31.03
C ALA A 743 7.37 -4.13 32.30
N ALA A 744 7.51 -2.81 32.16
CA ALA A 744 7.44 -1.88 33.28
C ALA A 744 6.00 -1.51 33.66
N GLY A 745 5.03 -1.62 32.74
CA GLY A 745 3.68 -1.12 32.94
C GLY A 745 3.61 0.42 33.00
N ILE A 746 4.59 1.10 32.38
CA ILE A 746 4.73 2.56 32.38
C ILE A 746 4.50 3.07 30.96
N THR A 747 3.57 4.02 30.81
CA THR A 747 3.41 4.76 29.56
C THR A 747 4.51 5.81 29.46
N ILE A 748 5.54 5.51 28.67
CA ILE A 748 6.69 6.41 28.49
C ILE A 748 6.29 7.64 27.65
N THR A 749 6.22 8.81 28.29
CA THR A 749 5.92 10.10 27.62
C THR A 749 7.00 11.16 27.85
N SER A 750 7.89 10.93 28.81
CA SER A 750 8.99 11.82 29.18
C SER A 750 10.30 11.06 29.38
N PRO A 751 11.46 11.76 29.36
CA PRO A 751 12.75 11.21 29.78
C PRO A 751 12.72 10.54 31.17
N ALA A 752 11.94 11.08 32.11
CA ALA A 752 11.80 10.52 33.46
C ALA A 752 11.05 9.17 33.43
N ASP A 753 9.94 9.09 32.70
CA ASP A 753 9.18 7.83 32.55
C ASP A 753 10.06 6.74 31.91
N LEU A 754 10.87 7.13 30.92
CA LEU A 754 11.82 6.21 30.27
C LEU A 754 12.84 5.69 31.29
N GLU A 755 13.43 6.57 32.10
CA GLU A 755 14.37 6.17 33.15
C GLU A 755 13.74 5.20 34.15
N ASP A 756 12.53 5.48 34.62
CA ASP A 756 11.81 4.61 35.56
C ASP A 756 11.50 3.24 34.94
N ALA A 757 11.04 3.21 33.69
CA ALA A 757 10.77 1.95 32.98
C ALA A 757 12.05 1.11 32.80
N VAL A 758 13.17 1.75 32.46
CA VAL A 758 14.47 1.09 32.30
C VAL A 758 14.95 0.52 33.64
N ARG A 759 14.78 1.25 34.75
CA ARG A 759 15.13 0.77 36.11
C ARG A 759 14.34 -0.49 36.47
N VAL A 760 13.05 -0.52 36.16
CA VAL A 760 12.20 -1.70 36.40
C VAL A 760 12.74 -2.91 35.63
N VAL A 761 12.97 -2.77 34.33
CA VAL A 761 13.47 -3.88 33.50
C VAL A 761 14.86 -4.34 33.92
N CYS A 762 15.79 -3.43 34.23
CA CYS A 762 17.14 -3.80 34.64
C CYS A 762 17.23 -4.50 36.00
N ASN A 763 16.22 -4.33 36.86
CA ASN A 763 16.17 -4.97 38.18
C ASN A 763 15.48 -6.36 38.17
N MET A 764 14.84 -6.76 37.07
CA MET A 764 14.25 -8.09 36.96
C MET A 764 15.34 -9.17 36.84
N SER A 765 15.09 -10.32 37.47
CA SER A 765 15.93 -11.50 37.25
C SER A 765 15.61 -12.16 35.91
N PHE A 766 16.54 -12.93 35.36
CA PHE A 766 16.36 -13.67 34.12
C PHE A 766 15.23 -14.68 34.26
N GLN A 767 15.15 -15.38 35.40
CA GLN A 767 14.06 -16.30 35.67
C GLN A 767 12.69 -15.58 35.71
N GLU A 768 12.64 -14.39 36.31
CA GLU A 768 11.43 -13.56 36.29
C GLU A 768 11.04 -13.15 34.87
N MET A 769 12.01 -12.71 34.07
CA MET A 769 11.81 -12.34 32.67
C MET A 769 11.29 -13.53 31.84
N GLN A 770 11.89 -14.72 31.99
CA GLN A 770 11.46 -15.93 31.29
C GLN A 770 10.03 -16.35 31.65
N ASN A 771 9.64 -16.20 32.92
CA ASN A 771 8.29 -16.54 33.37
C ASN A 771 7.24 -15.55 32.86
N LYS A 772 7.57 -14.25 32.81
CA LYS A 772 6.64 -13.20 32.37
C LYS A 772 6.57 -13.04 30.86
N PHE A 773 7.68 -13.30 30.16
CA PHE A 773 7.84 -13.02 28.74
C PHE A 773 8.54 -14.20 28.00
N PRO A 774 7.96 -15.42 28.05
CA PRO A 774 8.58 -16.61 27.50
C PRO A 774 8.82 -16.53 25.97
N ASP A 775 8.02 -15.73 25.26
CA ASP A 775 8.07 -15.61 23.80
C ASP A 775 9.28 -14.81 23.26
N GLU A 776 9.97 -14.04 24.11
CA GLU A 776 11.09 -13.18 23.71
C GLU A 776 12.42 -13.94 23.57
N GLY A 777 12.49 -15.18 24.07
CA GLY A 777 13.64 -16.07 23.91
C GLY A 777 14.98 -15.47 24.36
N ASP A 778 16.00 -15.57 23.49
CA ASP A 778 17.36 -15.13 23.78
C ASP A 778 17.51 -13.60 23.89
N HIS A 779 16.52 -12.82 23.43
CA HIS A 779 16.55 -11.36 23.52
C HIS A 779 16.40 -10.85 24.95
N LEU A 780 15.82 -11.66 25.85
CA LEU A 780 15.56 -11.28 27.23
C LEU A 780 16.79 -10.74 27.97
N ARG A 781 17.95 -11.37 27.76
CA ARG A 781 19.19 -10.99 28.43
C ARG A 781 19.68 -9.60 28.05
N ASP A 782 19.31 -9.12 26.86
CA ASP A 782 19.83 -7.87 26.29
C ASP A 782 18.94 -6.67 26.62
N TYR A 783 17.66 -6.85 27.00
CA TYR A 783 16.72 -5.72 27.12
C TYR A 783 17.15 -4.63 28.09
N CYS A 784 17.82 -4.95 29.20
CA CYS A 784 18.35 -3.91 30.08
C CYS A 784 19.43 -3.06 29.38
N ALA A 785 20.35 -3.69 28.65
CA ALA A 785 21.36 -2.99 27.87
C ALA A 785 20.75 -2.20 26.70
N ASP A 786 19.80 -2.79 25.97
CA ASP A 786 19.09 -2.14 24.86
C ASP A 786 18.30 -0.92 25.33
N SER A 787 17.65 -1.03 26.48
CA SER A 787 16.87 0.05 27.09
C SER A 787 17.74 1.20 27.54
N ILE A 788 18.91 0.91 28.15
CA ILE A 788 19.88 1.93 28.52
C ILE A 788 20.51 2.56 27.27
N LEU A 789 20.78 1.80 26.21
CA LEU A 789 21.23 2.34 24.94
C LEU A 789 20.21 3.33 24.37
N LEU A 790 18.93 2.98 24.38
CA LEU A 790 17.83 3.86 23.97
C LEU A 790 17.76 5.13 24.82
N GLN A 791 17.87 5.01 26.15
CA GLN A 791 17.94 6.13 27.08
C GLN A 791 19.12 7.07 26.79
N VAL A 792 20.33 6.52 26.63
CA VAL A 792 21.55 7.31 26.37
C VAL A 792 21.48 7.97 25.00
N LEU A 793 21.06 7.24 23.95
CA LEU A 793 20.95 7.79 22.59
C LEU A 793 19.95 8.94 22.52
N LEU A 794 18.72 8.76 23.03
CA LEU A 794 17.69 9.78 22.88
C LEU A 794 17.97 11.02 23.75
N ILE A 795 18.32 10.82 25.02
CA ILE A 795 18.43 11.92 25.99
C ILE A 795 19.79 12.61 25.91
N LYS A 796 20.89 11.85 25.98
CA LYS A 796 22.25 12.42 26.00
C LYS A 796 22.84 12.58 24.60
N GLY A 797 22.63 11.60 23.72
CA GLY A 797 23.18 11.59 22.36
C GLY A 797 22.51 12.61 21.45
N TYR A 798 21.22 12.44 21.18
CA TYR A 798 20.46 13.30 20.27
C TYR A 798 19.93 14.55 20.97
N GLY A 799 19.86 14.54 22.30
CA GLY A 799 19.48 15.70 23.10
C GLY A 799 17.99 16.01 23.06
N PHE A 800 17.14 14.96 23.09
CA PHE A 800 15.71 15.11 23.32
C PHE A 800 15.46 15.47 24.80
N SER A 801 14.77 16.58 25.03
CA SER A 801 14.41 17.10 26.37
C SER A 801 12.95 16.79 26.71
N ASP A 802 12.47 17.17 27.90
CA ASP A 802 11.05 17.05 28.27
C ASP A 802 10.11 17.75 27.27
N LEU A 803 10.61 18.77 26.56
CA LEU A 803 9.84 19.48 25.53
C LEU A 803 9.84 18.75 24.18
N SER A 804 10.92 18.07 23.79
CA SER A 804 11.04 17.46 22.46
C SER A 804 10.80 15.94 22.46
N PHE A 805 10.96 15.27 23.58
CA PHE A 805 10.74 13.82 23.72
C PHE A 805 9.29 13.38 23.39
N PRO A 806 8.23 14.11 23.82
CA PRO A 806 6.85 13.76 23.46
C PRO A 806 6.57 13.78 21.95
N HIS A 807 7.44 14.41 21.17
CA HIS A 807 7.33 14.48 19.71
C HIS A 807 7.92 13.26 18.99
N ILE A 808 8.43 12.26 19.73
CA ILE A 808 8.90 10.99 19.18
C ILE A 808 7.75 9.98 19.17
N SER A 809 7.43 9.46 17.99
CA SER A 809 6.50 8.35 17.82
C SER A 809 7.28 7.08 17.51
N PHE A 810 7.14 6.05 18.35
CA PHE A 810 7.77 4.74 18.13
C PHE A 810 6.82 3.85 17.31
N GLN A 811 7.18 3.49 16.08
CA GLN A 811 6.32 2.71 15.17
C GLN A 811 7.11 1.68 14.35
N GLU A 812 6.54 0.49 14.17
CA GLU A 812 7.05 -0.53 13.24
C GLU A 812 6.51 -0.34 11.82
N LYS A 813 5.23 0.06 11.74
CA LYS A 813 4.45 0.18 10.51
C LYS A 813 3.69 1.49 10.51
N ALA A 814 3.52 2.08 9.32
CA ALA A 814 2.60 3.19 9.09
C ALA A 814 1.64 2.80 7.96
N GLU A 815 0.33 2.87 8.23
CA GLU A 815 -0.74 2.46 7.31
C GLU A 815 -0.57 1.02 6.78
N ASP A 816 -0.24 0.08 7.67
CA ASP A 816 0.04 -1.34 7.36
C ASP A 816 1.30 -1.58 6.47
N ASN A 817 2.09 -0.55 6.14
CA ASN A 817 3.39 -0.66 5.43
C ASN A 817 4.58 -0.65 6.41
N SER A 818 5.60 -1.45 6.13
CA SER A 818 6.82 -1.54 6.97
C SER A 818 7.64 -0.25 6.85
N VAL A 819 7.99 0.35 8.00
CA VAL A 819 8.79 1.58 8.03
C VAL A 819 10.27 1.20 7.97
N GLY A 820 10.93 1.60 6.87
CA GLY A 820 12.36 1.35 6.64
C GLY A 820 12.83 2.06 5.38
N TRP A 821 14.13 2.00 5.06
CA TRP A 821 14.70 2.76 3.94
C TRP A 821 14.26 2.26 2.56
N SER A 822 13.77 1.03 2.44
CA SER A 822 13.50 0.37 1.16
C SER A 822 12.41 1.05 0.31
N LEU A 823 11.33 1.56 0.93
CA LEU A 823 10.28 2.33 0.22
C LEU A 823 10.81 3.67 -0.30
N GLY A 824 11.54 4.41 0.53
CA GLY A 824 12.17 5.68 0.15
C GLY A 824 13.20 5.52 -0.97
N TYR A 825 13.93 4.42 -0.96
CA TYR A 825 14.81 4.04 -2.08
C TYR A 825 14.01 3.79 -3.36
N MET A 826 12.94 3.00 -3.29
CA MET A 826 12.05 2.76 -4.44
C MET A 826 11.41 4.05 -4.96
N LEU A 827 10.99 4.97 -4.08
CA LEU A 827 10.44 6.27 -4.45
C LEU A 827 11.46 7.14 -5.18
N ARG A 828 12.70 7.23 -4.67
CA ARG A 828 13.79 7.95 -5.34
C ARG A 828 14.08 7.36 -6.73
N LEU A 829 14.08 6.03 -6.86
CA LEU A 829 14.29 5.35 -8.13
C LEU A 829 13.11 5.49 -9.09
N SER A 830 11.88 5.51 -8.58
CA SER A 830 10.68 5.75 -9.38
C SER A 830 10.77 7.10 -10.10
N ASN A 831 11.48 8.07 -9.52
CA ASN A 831 11.76 9.38 -10.13
C ASN A 831 12.70 9.31 -11.35
N LEU A 832 13.54 8.28 -11.42
CA LEU A 832 14.51 8.06 -12.51
C LEU A 832 13.93 7.24 -13.67
N LEU A 833 12.80 6.57 -13.47
CA LEU A 833 12.10 5.89 -14.54
C LEU A 833 11.38 6.93 -15.42
N PRO A 834 11.21 6.72 -16.75
CA PRO A 834 10.40 7.62 -17.56
C PRO A 834 8.92 7.55 -17.15
N ALA A 835 8.24 8.70 -17.14
CA ALA A 835 6.78 8.74 -17.12
C ALA A 835 6.25 8.39 -18.52
N GLU A 836 5.06 7.79 -18.61
CA GLU A 836 4.38 7.63 -19.90
C GLU A 836 3.65 8.94 -20.23
N ASN A 837 3.78 9.41 -21.48
CA ASN A 837 3.36 10.76 -21.86
C ASN A 837 1.84 10.96 -21.75
N VAL A 838 1.44 12.06 -21.13
CA VAL A 838 0.04 12.51 -21.02
C VAL A 838 -0.11 13.87 -21.72
N LEU A 839 -1.15 14.02 -22.54
CA LEU A 839 -1.54 15.31 -23.13
C LEU A 839 -2.27 16.17 -22.09
N VAL A 840 -1.77 17.37 -21.82
CA VAL A 840 -2.31 18.29 -20.78
C VAL A 840 -2.96 19.52 -21.43
N ARG A 841 -4.19 19.87 -21.01
CA ARG A 841 -4.83 21.18 -21.28
C ARG A 841 -4.74 22.07 -20.04
N LYS A 842 -4.47 23.36 -20.22
CA LYS A 842 -4.38 24.38 -19.16
C LYS A 842 -5.76 25.00 -18.87
N THR A 843 -6.09 25.21 -17.61
CA THR A 843 -7.27 25.97 -17.14
C THR A 843 -6.86 27.01 -16.10
N LEU A 844 -7.70 28.05 -15.91
CA LEU A 844 -7.48 29.14 -14.95
C LEU A 844 -7.80 28.71 -13.51
N ARG A 845 -7.02 29.24 -12.53
CA ARG A 845 -7.20 28.97 -11.11
C ARG A 845 -8.57 29.47 -10.59
N PRO A 846 -9.27 28.72 -9.71
CA PRO A 846 -10.57 29.12 -9.16
C PRO A 846 -10.57 30.48 -8.46
N ASP A 847 -9.45 30.88 -7.83
CA ASP A 847 -9.34 32.17 -7.15
C ASP A 847 -9.22 33.32 -8.15
N ALA A 848 -8.47 33.12 -9.24
CA ALA A 848 -8.39 34.08 -10.33
C ALA A 848 -9.73 34.20 -11.07
N TRP A 849 -10.46 33.09 -11.23
CA TRP A 849 -11.79 33.08 -11.81
C TRP A 849 -12.83 33.77 -10.91
N ARG A 850 -12.84 33.48 -9.60
CA ARG A 850 -13.71 34.16 -8.63
C ARG A 850 -13.41 35.66 -8.52
N ALA A 851 -12.13 36.03 -8.50
CA ALA A 851 -11.71 37.43 -8.54
C ALA A 851 -12.15 38.12 -9.84
N ALA A 852 -12.01 37.44 -10.98
CA ALA A 852 -12.47 37.97 -12.27
C ALA A 852 -14.00 38.15 -12.31
N VAL A 853 -14.77 37.19 -11.80
CA VAL A 853 -16.24 37.28 -11.69
C VAL A 853 -16.63 38.42 -10.74
N PHE A 854 -15.99 38.52 -9.58
CA PHE A 854 -16.28 39.59 -8.61
C PHE A 854 -15.96 40.98 -9.16
N LEU A 855 -14.82 41.15 -9.82
CA LEU A 855 -14.44 42.40 -10.48
C LEU A 855 -15.40 42.73 -11.63
N PHE A 856 -15.81 41.72 -12.42
CA PHE A 856 -16.77 41.90 -13.51
C PHE A 856 -18.15 42.33 -12.98
N SER A 857 -18.66 41.68 -11.92
CA SER A 857 -19.92 42.05 -11.27
C SER A 857 -19.85 43.44 -10.65
N GLY A 858 -18.75 43.80 -9.96
CA GLY A 858 -18.54 45.13 -9.42
C GLY A 858 -18.51 46.21 -10.50
N PHE A 859 -17.83 45.95 -11.63
CA PHE A 859 -17.80 46.85 -12.77
C PHE A 859 -19.17 47.02 -13.42
N LEU A 860 -19.96 45.94 -13.53
CA LEU A 860 -21.33 45.98 -14.03
C LEU A 860 -22.25 46.82 -13.14
N ILE A 861 -22.16 46.66 -11.82
CA ILE A 861 -22.95 47.44 -10.86
C ILE A 861 -22.59 48.92 -10.93
N VAL A 862 -21.30 49.25 -10.96
CA VAL A 862 -20.83 50.64 -11.10
C VAL A 862 -21.28 51.24 -12.43
N SER A 863 -21.19 50.48 -13.53
CA SER A 863 -21.63 50.91 -14.86
C SER A 863 -23.14 51.15 -14.91
N VAL A 864 -23.95 50.25 -14.34
CA VAL A 864 -25.41 50.41 -14.22
C VAL A 864 -25.76 51.60 -13.34
N PHE A 865 -25.04 51.82 -12.23
CA PHE A 865 -25.22 53.00 -11.38
C PHE A 865 -24.93 54.30 -12.13
N PHE A 866 -23.84 54.38 -12.90
CA PHE A 866 -23.53 55.54 -13.72
C PHE A 866 -24.53 55.74 -14.87
N LEU A 867 -25.00 54.67 -15.50
CA LEU A 867 -26.05 54.72 -16.52
C LEU A 867 -27.39 55.19 -15.95
N LEU A 868 -27.80 54.71 -14.77
CA LEU A 868 -29.01 55.16 -14.07
C LEU A 868 -28.89 56.62 -13.60
N ARG A 869 -27.72 57.03 -13.10
CA ARG A 869 -27.46 58.41 -12.68
C ARG A 869 -27.43 59.39 -13.86
N ASN A 870 -26.90 58.97 -15.02
CA ASN A 870 -26.97 59.74 -16.25
C ASN A 870 -28.38 59.74 -16.87
N TYR A 871 -29.11 58.62 -16.79
CA TYR A 871 -30.51 58.54 -17.19
C TYR A 871 -31.38 59.49 -16.35
N GLN A 872 -31.19 59.51 -15.02
CA GLN A 872 -31.89 60.46 -14.14
C GLN A 872 -31.52 61.92 -14.45
N LYS A 873 -30.23 62.23 -14.66
CA LYS A 873 -29.79 63.59 -15.03
C LYS A 873 -30.30 64.05 -16.40
N ASN A 874 -30.46 63.16 -17.38
CA ASN A 874 -31.01 63.48 -18.70
C ASN A 874 -32.55 63.49 -18.70
N ALA A 875 -33.20 62.67 -17.87
CA ALA A 875 -34.65 62.73 -17.64
C ALA A 875 -35.07 64.04 -16.94
N THR A 876 -34.18 64.69 -16.19
CA THR A 876 -34.43 66.05 -15.65
C THR A 876 -34.24 67.19 -16.66
N LYS A 877 -33.92 66.89 -17.93
CA LYS A 877 -33.82 67.88 -19.02
C LYS A 877 -34.88 67.69 -20.14
N LEU A 878 -35.92 66.90 -19.88
CA LEU A 878 -37.09 66.76 -20.77
C LEU A 878 -38.43 66.97 -20.04
N CYS A 879 -38.41 67.87 -19.05
CA CYS A 879 -39.56 68.62 -18.55
C CYS A 879 -39.05 70.03 -18.19
N PHE A 880 -38.64 70.77 -19.21
CA PHE A 880 -38.94 72.19 -19.45
C PHE A 880 -38.50 72.53 -20.87
#